data_AF-A0A6A3IJI1-F1
#
_entry.id   AF-A0A6A3IJI1-F1
#
_cell.length_a   1.000
_cell.length_b   1.000
_cell.length_c   1.000
_cell.angle_alpha   90.00
_cell.angle_beta   90.00
_cell.angle_gamma   90.00
#
_symmetry.space_group_name_H-M   'P 1'
#
loop_
_entity.id
_entity.type
_entity.pdbx_description
1 polymer ?
#
loop_
_entity_poly.entity_id
_entity_poly.type
_entity_poly.pdbx_seq_one_letter_code
_entity_poly.pdbx_strand_id
1 'polypeptide(L)'
;MLRQVGSRVRLLRAPQAPPRLAAPLFITADALSAHTPLKIPAFVRFLHTEKVDAELPEPQSTVPPASATASPQTPGTEVNIEPKHMLFKRIMDPDTSYHTALQAFNDLRARGLKLKEEKYLSLLYKASREGRYERVWDGYNEFVEDEKRGEVLLAPRAATTWLKLTQARMQMHRFVLWAMLDTHRRKEMGSFYQSEVVGKDNSLGIHEADALNFMLRMECTAKATHEQEQGLRQRVETLLIFLNRRGLRTSYSSTHSLFRLIFHRPENFLESNIERQGVSECDVDTSKDSGYTAEAMGKLIVEYMERFPNALGMDPKKLSIGVSAAAAAGQHNAGKLLLEHAAKHHVPIDAGSFAHAVESGADVASRVKVADLYMHAKENELVYTTQDTESSITNYLLLHAVWDGNYKHMMELLHEMQLNNNKMSNRVVHELFKSISQYRAEIRRPAPESDPHDSGDRGANYTNKKLAECPTIMELLDRFPDVIPRTVHSFSQGILQSLYAGDLGVALDLMRAALWAKDVKLRPEIYSQLLYPLLAGGQRGGDKSSDASVFDRLEVERCFDKQHPSQRTYLNSLIVNICQTNDDLSTMLVCLDRWQGQGHPPMSRRVTKRVFEVIAKQIQQLRQQSDEVTPGTAFIVDGMQLSYLAFMLRYREIVTWDAWTIERAIVRARTSGL
;
A
#
# COMPACT_ATOMS: atom_id res chain seq x y z
N MET A 1 -59.49 -23.81 20.41
CA MET A 1 -60.79 -23.73 19.70
C MET A 1 -61.13 -22.25 19.54
N LEU A 2 -61.10 -21.71 18.31
CA LEU A 2 -62.29 -21.30 17.51
C LEU A 2 -62.99 -20.07 18.14
N ARG A 3 -63.26 -18.94 17.50
CA ARG A 3 -63.43 -18.49 16.10
C ARG A 3 -63.38 -16.95 16.13
N GLN A 4 -62.69 -16.28 15.21
CA GLN A 4 -63.26 -15.60 14.03
C GLN A 4 -64.48 -14.70 14.29
N VAL A 5 -64.35 -13.41 13.94
CA VAL A 5 -65.11 -12.61 12.94
C VAL A 5 -64.51 -11.19 13.05
N GLY A 6 -63.82 -10.60 12.06
CA GLY A 6 -64.28 -10.22 10.71
C GLY A 6 -64.98 -8.85 10.80
N SER A 7 -64.75 -7.80 10.01
CA SER A 7 -64.24 -7.67 8.64
C SER A 7 -64.33 -6.15 8.29
N ARG A 8 -63.47 -5.57 7.44
CA ARG A 8 -63.72 -5.07 6.05
C ARG A 8 -62.85 -3.79 5.89
N VAL A 9 -62.12 -3.46 4.82
CA VAL A 9 -62.23 -3.70 3.37
C VAL A 9 -60.82 -3.70 2.72
N ARG A 10 -60.63 -4.59 1.74
CA ARG A 10 -59.50 -4.70 0.77
C ARG A 10 -59.55 -3.61 -0.31
N LEU A 11 -58.40 -3.33 -0.92
CA LEU A 11 -58.12 -2.95 -2.34
C LEU A 11 -56.94 -1.93 -2.31
N LEU A 12 -55.75 -2.11 -2.87
CA LEU A 12 -55.34 -2.70 -4.15
C LEU A 12 -53.87 -3.18 -4.10
N ARG A 13 -53.60 -4.22 -4.89
CA ARG A 13 -52.27 -4.68 -5.33
C ARG A 13 -51.47 -3.54 -5.97
N ALA A 14 -50.20 -3.39 -5.59
CA ALA A 14 -49.21 -2.73 -6.46
C ALA A 14 -48.55 -3.81 -7.36
N PRO A 15 -48.46 -3.60 -8.68
CA PRO A 15 -47.97 -4.60 -9.64
C PRO A 15 -46.43 -4.61 -9.72
N GLN A 16 -45.89 -5.79 -10.03
CA GLN A 16 -44.52 -5.98 -10.50
C GLN A 16 -44.39 -5.66 -12.01
N ALA A 17 -43.16 -5.26 -12.40
CA ALA A 17 -42.54 -5.19 -13.74
C ALA A 17 -42.67 -3.87 -14.53
N PRO A 18 -41.77 -3.54 -15.50
CA PRO A 18 -40.35 -3.90 -15.77
C PRO A 18 -39.47 -2.62 -16.09
N PRO A 19 -38.17 -2.71 -16.50
CA PRO A 19 -37.31 -1.53 -16.67
C PRO A 19 -37.53 -0.85 -18.03
N ARG A 20 -37.53 0.49 -18.07
CA ARG A 20 -37.54 1.25 -19.33
C ARG A 20 -36.51 2.38 -19.33
N LEU A 21 -35.58 2.22 -20.26
CA LEU A 21 -34.91 3.21 -21.09
C LEU A 21 -35.42 4.66 -20.94
N ALA A 22 -34.54 5.56 -20.52
CA ALA A 22 -34.70 6.99 -20.77
C ALA A 22 -33.79 7.38 -21.96
N ALA A 23 -34.43 7.72 -23.08
CA ALA A 23 -33.85 8.46 -24.19
C ALA A 23 -34.47 9.88 -24.20
N PRO A 24 -33.93 10.80 -24.99
CA PRO A 24 -33.34 12.06 -24.54
C PRO A 24 -34.35 13.21 -24.42
N LEU A 25 -34.09 14.13 -23.48
CA LEU A 25 -34.68 15.47 -23.55
C LEU A 25 -33.61 16.44 -24.06
N PHE A 26 -33.77 16.80 -25.32
CA PHE A 26 -33.14 17.96 -25.93
C PHE A 26 -33.52 19.21 -25.12
N ILE A 27 -32.52 19.82 -24.49
CA ILE A 27 -32.58 21.25 -24.17
C ILE A 27 -31.58 21.90 -25.12
N THR A 28 -32.14 22.78 -25.95
CA THR A 28 -31.49 23.55 -27.00
C THR A 28 -30.25 24.26 -26.48
N ALA A 29 -29.16 24.12 -27.26
CA ALA A 29 -28.01 25.01 -27.24
C ALA A 29 -28.45 26.46 -27.49
N ASP A 30 -27.57 27.38 -27.14
CA ASP A 30 -27.66 28.84 -27.31
C ASP A 30 -28.30 29.61 -26.15
N ALA A 31 -27.53 29.77 -25.07
CA ALA A 31 -27.24 31.11 -24.52
C ALA A 31 -26.19 31.01 -23.40
N LEU A 32 -25.27 31.97 -23.38
CA LEU A 32 -24.24 32.24 -22.36
C LEU A 32 -22.93 31.43 -22.50
N SER A 33 -22.39 31.45 -23.72
CA SER A 33 -20.95 31.57 -23.95
C SER A 33 -20.50 33.00 -23.61
N ALA A 34 -19.71 33.16 -22.55
CA ALA A 34 -18.67 34.17 -22.51
C ALA A 34 -17.32 33.43 -22.54
N HIS A 35 -16.94 32.97 -23.73
CA HIS A 35 -15.66 32.35 -24.00
C HIS A 35 -14.53 33.37 -23.87
N THR A 36 -13.77 33.32 -22.77
CA THR A 36 -12.35 33.65 -22.82
C THR A 36 -11.60 32.33 -23.06
N PRO A 37 -10.93 32.15 -24.22
CA PRO A 37 -10.11 30.97 -24.44
C PRO A 37 -8.83 31.12 -23.61
N LEU A 38 -8.85 30.63 -22.37
CA LEU A 38 -7.61 30.33 -21.65
C LEU A 38 -6.92 29.19 -22.42
N LYS A 39 -6.00 29.59 -23.31
CA LYS A 39 -5.01 28.72 -23.95
C LYS A 39 -4.32 27.96 -22.83
N ILE A 40 -4.45 26.62 -22.82
CA ILE A 40 -3.63 25.77 -21.96
C ILE A 40 -2.20 25.92 -22.48
N PRO A 41 -1.26 26.47 -21.71
CA PRO A 41 0.10 26.64 -22.19
C PRO A 41 0.73 25.27 -22.48
N ALA A 42 1.31 25.11 -23.67
CA ALA A 42 2.12 23.95 -24.02
C ALA A 42 3.49 24.09 -23.34
N PHE A 43 3.56 23.80 -22.04
CA PHE A 43 4.83 23.61 -21.33
C PHE A 43 4.94 22.17 -20.87
N VAL A 44 6.16 21.66 -20.94
CA VAL A 44 6.55 20.37 -20.37
C VAL A 44 6.12 20.34 -18.90
N ARG A 45 5.24 19.39 -18.54
CA ARG A 45 4.58 19.35 -17.20
C ARG A 45 5.49 18.86 -16.07
N PHE A 46 6.58 18.20 -16.44
CA PHE A 46 7.62 17.69 -15.56
C PHE A 46 8.89 18.43 -15.98
N LEU A 47 9.16 19.60 -15.41
CA LEU A 47 10.33 20.41 -15.77
C LEU A 47 11.57 19.94 -15.01
N HIS A 48 12.74 20.14 -15.61
CA HIS A 48 13.98 20.38 -14.90
C HIS A 48 14.66 21.59 -15.55
N THR A 49 15.15 22.53 -14.75
CA THR A 49 16.05 23.59 -15.21
C THR A 49 17.40 22.96 -15.57
N GLU A 50 17.75 22.90 -16.85
CA GLU A 50 19.14 22.70 -17.27
C GLU A 50 19.97 23.84 -16.68
N LYS A 51 21.01 23.51 -15.90
CA LYS A 51 22.09 24.46 -15.68
C LYS A 51 22.78 24.62 -17.03
N VAL A 52 22.58 25.78 -17.65
CA VAL A 52 23.28 26.18 -18.86
C VAL A 52 24.75 26.36 -18.49
N ASP A 53 25.56 25.33 -18.69
CA ASP A 53 27.00 25.52 -18.85
C ASP A 53 27.21 26.15 -20.23
N ALA A 54 27.84 27.32 -20.24
CA ALA A 54 27.99 28.19 -21.39
C ALA A 54 28.52 27.44 -22.64
N GLU A 55 27.82 27.62 -23.76
CA GLU A 55 28.22 27.16 -25.08
C GLU A 55 29.65 27.62 -25.42
N LEU A 56 30.52 26.65 -25.73
CA LEU A 56 31.73 26.89 -26.52
C LEU A 56 31.48 26.31 -27.93
N PRO A 57 31.64 27.08 -29.01
CA PRO A 57 31.27 26.63 -30.34
C PRO A 57 32.27 25.59 -30.88
N GLU A 58 31.72 24.55 -31.50
CA GLU A 58 32.46 23.50 -32.21
C GLU A 58 33.25 24.06 -33.41
N PRO A 59 34.47 23.55 -33.69
CA PRO A 59 35.19 23.89 -34.91
C PRO A 59 34.63 23.11 -36.11
N GLN A 60 34.33 23.85 -37.18
CA GLN A 60 33.82 23.33 -38.45
C GLN A 60 34.82 22.42 -39.15
N SER A 61 34.35 21.24 -39.56
CA SER A 61 35.07 20.25 -40.36
C SER A 61 34.99 20.59 -41.85
N THR A 62 36.12 20.92 -42.48
CA THR A 62 36.29 20.96 -43.94
C THR A 62 36.86 19.65 -44.46
N VAL A 63 36.13 19.03 -45.39
CA VAL A 63 36.57 17.84 -46.16
C VAL A 63 37.43 18.27 -47.35
N PRO A 64 38.49 17.52 -47.70
CA PRO A 64 38.72 17.17 -49.11
C PRO A 64 39.07 15.67 -49.35
N PRO A 65 39.15 15.21 -50.62
CA PRO A 65 38.61 13.92 -51.06
C PRO A 65 39.62 12.76 -51.18
N ALA A 66 39.05 11.59 -51.47
CA ALA A 66 39.65 10.27 -51.58
C ALA A 66 40.86 10.13 -52.53
N SER A 67 41.81 9.27 -52.14
CA SER A 67 42.69 8.51 -53.04
C SER A 67 43.15 7.22 -52.36
N ALA A 68 43.35 6.19 -53.18
CA ALA A 68 43.36 4.77 -52.82
C ALA A 68 44.70 4.24 -52.24
N THR A 69 44.64 2.96 -51.84
CA THR A 69 45.71 1.97 -51.58
C THR A 69 46.46 1.98 -50.24
N ALA A 70 46.12 1.03 -49.34
CA ALA A 70 46.96 -0.11 -48.94
C ALA A 70 46.37 -0.89 -47.74
N SER A 71 46.38 -2.22 -47.88
CA SER A 71 46.29 -3.40 -47.00
C SER A 71 46.18 -3.30 -45.45
N PRO A 72 45.67 -4.37 -44.79
CA PRO A 72 45.00 -4.32 -43.50
C PRO A 72 45.97 -4.44 -42.30
N GLN A 73 45.73 -3.61 -41.28
CA GLN A 73 46.15 -3.91 -39.92
C GLN A 73 44.90 -4.03 -39.06
N THR A 74 44.69 -5.25 -38.57
CA THR A 74 43.79 -5.59 -37.47
C THR A 74 44.02 -4.67 -36.27
N PRO A 75 42.95 -4.17 -35.64
CA PRO A 75 42.99 -3.92 -34.22
C PRO A 75 41.96 -4.82 -33.54
N GLY A 76 42.46 -5.69 -32.67
CA GLY A 76 41.65 -6.24 -31.60
C GLY A 76 41.05 -5.07 -30.82
N THR A 77 39.74 -4.89 -30.95
CA THR A 77 39.00 -3.97 -30.11
C THR A 77 38.65 -4.74 -28.86
N GLU A 78 39.46 -4.57 -27.80
CA GLU A 78 38.96 -4.81 -26.45
C GLU A 78 37.78 -3.86 -26.26
N VAL A 79 36.56 -4.38 -26.46
CA VAL A 79 35.34 -3.65 -26.13
C VAL A 79 35.43 -3.39 -24.63
N ASN A 80 35.68 -2.15 -24.25
CA ASN A 80 35.68 -1.73 -22.86
C ASN A 80 34.24 -1.84 -22.33
N ILE A 81 33.86 -3.04 -21.88
CA ILE A 81 32.50 -3.34 -21.41
C ILE A 81 32.28 -2.56 -20.12
N GLU A 82 31.52 -1.47 -20.22
CA GLU A 82 31.23 -0.61 -19.07
C GLU A 82 30.63 -1.43 -17.91
N PRO A 83 31.06 -1.22 -16.66
CA PRO A 83 30.56 -1.98 -15.51
C PRO A 83 29.04 -1.89 -15.31
N LYS A 84 28.39 -2.99 -14.92
CA LYS A 84 26.92 -3.06 -14.72
C LYS A 84 26.40 -1.97 -13.77
N HIS A 85 27.14 -1.65 -12.70
CA HIS A 85 26.73 -0.64 -11.72
C HIS A 85 26.69 0.77 -12.31
N MET A 86 27.58 1.10 -13.26
CA MET A 86 27.59 2.39 -13.95
C MET A 86 26.37 2.53 -14.87
N LEU A 87 26.03 1.48 -15.61
CA LEU A 87 24.82 1.44 -16.43
C LEU A 87 23.56 1.57 -15.57
N PHE A 88 23.49 0.87 -14.43
CA PHE A 88 22.37 1.00 -13.50
C PHE A 88 22.25 2.42 -12.92
N LYS A 89 23.38 3.06 -12.63
CA LYS A 89 23.42 4.45 -12.16
C LYS A 89 22.91 5.39 -13.23
N ARG A 90 23.40 5.30 -14.48
CA ARG A 90 22.93 6.11 -15.61
C ARG A 90 21.42 6.02 -15.84
N ILE A 91 20.83 4.83 -15.67
CA ILE A 91 19.38 4.67 -15.82
C ILE A 91 18.61 5.36 -14.69
N MET A 92 19.10 5.27 -13.44
CA MET A 92 18.37 5.81 -12.28
C MET A 92 18.61 7.28 -12.02
N ASP A 93 19.77 7.78 -12.42
CA ASP A 93 20.15 9.16 -12.26
C ASP A 93 19.06 10.06 -12.87
N PRO A 94 18.44 10.97 -12.10
CA PRO A 94 17.43 11.86 -12.63
C PRO A 94 18.02 12.76 -13.71
N ASP A 95 19.29 13.15 -13.64
CA ASP A 95 19.84 14.20 -14.49
C ASP A 95 20.23 13.70 -15.89
N THR A 96 20.24 12.39 -16.10
CA THR A 96 20.53 11.81 -17.41
C THR A 96 19.37 11.95 -18.39
N SER A 97 19.71 12.11 -19.67
CA SER A 97 18.73 12.15 -20.76
C SER A 97 18.09 10.77 -20.98
N TYR A 98 16.88 10.78 -21.54
CA TYR A 98 16.16 9.60 -21.99
C TYR A 98 17.01 8.77 -22.95
N HIS A 99 17.70 9.40 -23.90
CA HIS A 99 18.51 8.68 -24.88
C HIS A 99 19.68 7.94 -24.22
N THR A 100 20.41 8.62 -23.34
CA THR A 100 21.54 8.02 -22.60
C THR A 100 21.05 6.89 -21.69
N ALA A 101 19.92 7.07 -21.00
CA ALA A 101 19.33 6.04 -20.16
C ALA A 101 18.83 4.83 -20.98
N LEU A 102 18.22 5.07 -22.15
CA LEU A 102 17.75 4.02 -23.06
C LEU A 102 18.91 3.20 -23.61
N GLN A 103 20.03 3.84 -23.97
CA GLN A 103 21.23 3.13 -24.41
C GLN A 103 21.76 2.22 -23.30
N ALA A 104 21.94 2.74 -22.09
CA ALA A 104 22.37 1.94 -20.94
C ALA A 104 21.39 0.80 -20.61
N PHE A 105 20.10 1.03 -20.79
CA PHE A 105 19.06 0.03 -20.60
C PHE A 105 19.17 -1.10 -21.63
N ASN A 106 19.33 -0.76 -22.91
CA ASN A 106 19.50 -1.73 -24.00
C ASN A 106 20.82 -2.51 -23.85
N ASP A 107 21.90 -1.87 -23.38
CA ASP A 107 23.16 -2.55 -23.11
C ASP A 107 23.01 -3.61 -22.00
N LEU A 108 22.22 -3.34 -20.96
CA LEU A 108 21.93 -4.34 -19.93
C LEU A 108 21.07 -5.49 -20.47
N ARG A 109 20.09 -5.19 -21.34
CA ARG A 109 19.28 -6.22 -22.01
C ARG A 109 20.12 -7.09 -22.94
N ALA A 110 21.01 -6.50 -23.72
CA ALA A 110 21.93 -7.23 -24.61
C ALA A 110 22.85 -8.18 -23.83
N ARG A 111 23.14 -7.88 -22.56
CA ARG A 111 23.87 -8.75 -21.63
C ARG A 111 22.99 -9.85 -21.00
N GLY A 112 21.74 -10.00 -21.42
CA GLY A 112 20.79 -11.00 -20.92
C GLY A 112 20.29 -10.75 -19.49
N LEU A 113 20.42 -9.52 -18.98
CA LEU A 113 19.99 -9.20 -17.61
C LEU A 113 18.49 -8.90 -17.55
N LYS A 114 17.81 -9.54 -16.59
CA LYS A 114 16.43 -9.21 -16.26
C LYS A 114 16.37 -7.92 -15.46
N LEU A 115 15.56 -6.97 -15.91
CA LEU A 115 15.46 -5.64 -15.31
C LEU A 115 14.21 -5.53 -14.45
N LYS A 116 14.33 -4.83 -13.32
CA LYS A 116 13.20 -4.57 -12.41
C LYS A 116 12.31 -3.44 -12.93
N GLU A 117 11.08 -3.39 -12.43
CA GLU A 117 10.07 -2.37 -12.79
C GLU A 117 10.57 -0.93 -12.60
N GLU A 118 11.42 -0.66 -11.61
CA GLU A 118 11.92 0.70 -11.34
C GLU A 118 12.77 1.25 -12.50
N LYS A 119 13.40 0.36 -13.29
CA LYS A 119 14.21 0.77 -14.45
C LYS A 119 13.32 1.22 -15.61
N TYR A 120 12.24 0.50 -15.88
CA TYR A 120 11.22 0.89 -16.86
C TYR A 120 10.54 2.20 -16.44
N LEU A 121 10.17 2.31 -15.16
CA LEU A 121 9.61 3.54 -14.61
C LEU A 121 10.52 4.75 -14.85
N SER A 122 11.83 4.59 -14.62
CA SER A 122 12.78 5.70 -14.82
C SER A 122 12.87 6.13 -16.29
N LEU A 123 12.81 5.20 -17.24
CA LEU A 123 12.75 5.52 -18.67
C LEU A 123 11.46 6.27 -19.03
N LEU A 124 10.30 5.79 -18.55
CA LEU A 124 9.00 6.45 -18.77
C LEU A 124 8.97 7.86 -18.18
N TYR A 125 9.52 8.03 -16.97
CA TYR A 125 9.65 9.33 -16.34
C TYR A 125 10.49 10.29 -17.18
N LYS A 126 11.68 9.85 -17.64
CA LYS A 126 12.56 10.66 -18.51
C LYS A 126 11.90 11.00 -19.84
N ALA A 127 11.23 10.04 -20.48
CA ALA A 127 10.47 10.29 -21.70
C ALA A 127 9.36 11.32 -21.49
N SER A 128 8.61 11.20 -20.39
CA SER A 128 7.55 12.15 -20.02
C SER A 128 8.12 13.55 -19.73
N ARG A 129 9.27 13.61 -19.05
CA ARG A 129 10.00 14.85 -18.76
C ARG A 129 10.50 15.54 -20.03
N GLU A 130 10.93 14.79 -21.03
CA GLU A 130 11.38 15.35 -22.31
C GLU A 130 10.24 15.61 -23.31
N GLY A 131 8.97 15.46 -22.89
CA GLY A 131 7.80 15.63 -23.76
C GLY A 131 7.69 14.55 -24.86
N ARG A 132 8.40 13.43 -24.73
CA ARG A 132 8.37 12.30 -25.67
C ARG A 132 7.20 11.37 -25.35
N TYR A 133 5.97 11.89 -25.41
CA TYR A 133 4.76 11.16 -24.99
C TYR A 133 4.56 9.83 -25.72
N GLU A 134 4.95 9.75 -26.99
CA GLU A 134 4.90 8.48 -27.74
C GLU A 134 5.82 7.41 -27.14
N ARG A 135 7.01 7.82 -26.68
CA ARG A 135 7.95 6.89 -26.05
C ARG A 135 7.48 6.39 -24.69
N VAL A 136 6.61 7.14 -24.00
CA VAL A 136 6.04 6.72 -22.71
C VAL A 136 5.13 5.51 -22.88
N TRP A 137 4.22 5.52 -23.87
CA TRP A 137 3.31 4.39 -24.10
C TRP A 137 4.02 3.23 -24.81
N ASP A 138 4.91 3.51 -25.77
CA ASP A 138 5.75 2.48 -26.40
C ASP A 138 6.59 1.74 -25.37
N GLY A 139 7.23 2.47 -24.46
CA GLY A 139 8.02 1.88 -23.38
C GLY A 139 7.18 1.07 -22.38
N TYR A 140 5.92 1.47 -22.13
CA TYR A 140 5.00 0.66 -21.32
C TYR A 140 4.60 -0.63 -22.05
N ASN A 141 4.33 -0.57 -23.35
CA ASN A 141 4.02 -1.76 -24.13
C ASN A 141 5.21 -2.71 -24.21
N GLU A 142 6.42 -2.18 -24.37
CA GLU A 142 7.66 -2.94 -24.30
C GLU A 142 7.81 -3.64 -22.94
N PHE A 143 7.53 -2.94 -21.85
CA PHE A 143 7.47 -3.54 -20.50
C PHE A 143 6.47 -4.71 -20.42
N VAL A 144 5.26 -4.53 -20.94
CA VAL A 144 4.22 -5.59 -20.94
C VAL A 144 4.65 -6.80 -21.75
N GLU A 145 5.29 -6.60 -22.90
CA GLU A 145 5.79 -7.70 -23.73
C GLU A 145 7.00 -8.40 -23.09
N ASP A 146 7.92 -7.65 -22.47
CA ASP A 146 9.04 -8.20 -21.71
C ASP A 146 8.58 -9.01 -20.50
N GLU A 147 7.52 -8.56 -19.83
CA GLU A 147 6.90 -9.30 -18.73
C GLU A 147 6.35 -10.64 -19.23
N LYS A 148 5.65 -10.67 -20.38
CA LYS A 148 5.15 -11.89 -21.02
C LYS A 148 6.28 -12.84 -21.44
N ARG A 149 7.41 -12.31 -21.90
CA ARG A 149 8.63 -13.09 -22.23
C ARG A 149 9.43 -13.54 -21.01
N GLY A 150 9.08 -13.07 -19.80
CA GLY A 150 9.81 -13.38 -18.57
C GLY A 150 11.17 -12.70 -18.47
N GLU A 151 11.36 -11.58 -19.17
CA GLU A 151 12.57 -10.75 -19.18
C GLU A 151 12.56 -9.69 -18.05
N VAL A 152 11.40 -9.45 -17.44
CA VAL A 152 11.27 -8.58 -16.26
C VAL A 152 11.61 -9.36 -14.99
N LEU A 153 12.43 -8.77 -14.12
CA LEU A 153 12.72 -9.31 -12.80
C LEU A 153 11.58 -8.96 -11.83
N LEU A 154 10.65 -9.89 -11.66
CA LEU A 154 9.54 -9.78 -10.72
C LEU A 154 9.90 -10.41 -9.36
N ALA A 155 9.28 -9.91 -8.29
CA ALA A 155 9.39 -10.53 -6.97
C ALA A 155 8.82 -11.96 -6.99
N PRO A 156 9.42 -12.92 -6.25
CA PRO A 156 8.90 -14.27 -6.17
C PRO A 156 7.46 -14.27 -5.68
N ARG A 157 6.58 -14.94 -6.41
CA ARG A 157 5.14 -15.00 -6.13
C ARG A 157 4.65 -16.44 -6.18
N ALA A 158 3.78 -16.81 -5.23
CA ALA A 158 3.07 -18.08 -5.30
C ALA A 158 2.11 -18.11 -6.50
N ALA A 159 1.99 -19.24 -7.19
CA ALA A 159 1.15 -19.36 -8.38
C ALA A 159 -0.34 -19.02 -8.14
N THR A 160 -0.81 -19.07 -6.89
CA THR A 160 -2.21 -18.87 -6.49
C THR A 160 -2.54 -17.44 -6.03
N THR A 161 -1.54 -16.56 -5.90
CA THR A 161 -1.76 -15.17 -5.46
C THR A 161 -1.98 -14.26 -6.66
N TRP A 162 -3.01 -13.42 -6.63
CA TRP A 162 -3.29 -12.41 -7.66
C TRP A 162 -2.09 -11.47 -7.85
N LEU A 163 -1.94 -10.92 -9.06
CA LEU A 163 -0.86 -9.98 -9.32
C LEU A 163 -1.22 -8.65 -8.67
N LYS A 164 -0.39 -8.21 -7.72
CA LYS A 164 -0.56 -6.93 -7.05
C LYS A 164 0.18 -5.85 -7.82
N LEU A 165 -0.49 -4.75 -8.16
CA LEU A 165 0.14 -3.58 -8.76
C LEU A 165 1.11 -2.95 -7.76
N THR A 166 2.39 -2.96 -8.11
CA THR A 166 3.45 -2.31 -7.34
C THR A 166 3.34 -0.79 -7.46
N GLN A 167 3.99 -0.07 -6.55
CA GLN A 167 4.09 1.39 -6.63
C GLN A 167 4.72 1.82 -7.96
N ALA A 168 5.76 1.11 -8.43
CA ALA A 168 6.41 1.42 -9.69
C ALA A 168 5.43 1.29 -10.87
N ARG A 169 4.64 0.22 -10.91
CA ARG A 169 3.64 0.00 -11.96
C ARG A 169 2.53 1.05 -11.94
N MET A 170 2.05 1.44 -10.76
CA MET A 170 1.07 2.53 -10.63
C MET A 170 1.62 3.87 -11.12
N GLN A 171 2.90 4.17 -10.88
CA GLN A 171 3.55 5.37 -11.43
C GLN A 171 3.73 5.29 -12.96
N MET A 172 4.04 4.11 -13.51
CA MET A 172 4.06 3.91 -14.96
C MET A 172 2.67 4.19 -15.56
N HIS A 173 1.60 3.67 -14.96
CA HIS A 173 0.22 3.97 -15.38
C HIS A 173 -0.08 5.46 -15.32
N ARG A 174 0.34 6.16 -14.26
CA ARG A 174 0.22 7.63 -14.14
C ARG A 174 0.88 8.35 -15.31
N PHE A 175 2.12 7.99 -15.68
CA PHE A 175 2.82 8.63 -16.81
C PHE A 175 2.15 8.33 -18.15
N VAL A 176 1.69 7.10 -18.38
CA VAL A 176 0.95 6.73 -19.61
C VAL A 176 -0.36 7.52 -19.71
N LEU A 177 -1.12 7.64 -18.63
CA LEU A 177 -2.37 8.41 -18.62
C LEU A 177 -2.13 9.91 -18.88
N TRP A 178 -1.05 10.49 -18.33
CA TRP A 178 -0.63 11.85 -18.65
C TRP A 178 -0.27 12.01 -20.13
N ALA A 179 0.54 11.11 -20.68
CA ALA A 179 0.92 11.13 -22.09
C ALA A 179 -0.32 11.04 -23.01
N MET A 180 -1.31 10.22 -22.66
CA MET A 180 -2.59 10.14 -23.40
C MET A 180 -3.42 11.40 -23.27
N LEU A 181 -3.42 12.06 -22.11
CA LEU A 181 -4.14 13.32 -21.89
C LEU A 181 -3.53 14.45 -22.74
N ASP A 182 -2.20 14.53 -22.78
CA ASP A 182 -1.44 15.54 -23.53
C ASP A 182 -1.50 15.34 -25.04
N THR A 183 -1.55 14.10 -25.51
CA THR A 183 -1.78 13.75 -26.92
C THR A 183 -3.25 13.70 -27.31
N HIS A 184 -4.17 14.11 -26.42
CA HIS A 184 -5.62 14.15 -26.62
C HIS A 184 -6.28 12.78 -26.96
N ARG A 185 -5.64 11.66 -26.61
CA ARG A 185 -6.10 10.27 -26.81
C ARG A 185 -7.11 9.83 -25.74
N ARG A 186 -8.20 10.58 -25.59
CA ARG A 186 -9.16 10.44 -24.48
C ARG A 186 -9.93 9.12 -24.46
N LYS A 187 -10.22 8.54 -25.63
CA LYS A 187 -10.92 7.25 -25.73
C LYS A 187 -10.02 6.10 -25.28
N GLU A 188 -8.77 6.11 -25.73
CA GLU A 188 -7.74 5.16 -25.33
C GLU A 188 -7.45 5.24 -23.83
N MET A 189 -7.40 6.46 -23.26
CA MET A 189 -7.20 6.66 -21.82
C MET A 189 -8.22 5.91 -20.96
N GLY A 190 -9.51 5.95 -21.34
CA GLY A 190 -10.55 5.20 -20.63
C GLY A 190 -10.40 3.68 -20.76
N SER A 191 -10.12 3.20 -21.97
CA SER A 191 -9.88 1.78 -22.24
C SER A 191 -8.67 1.25 -21.47
N PHE A 192 -7.57 2.00 -21.48
CA PHE A 192 -6.34 1.67 -20.75
C PHE A 192 -6.60 1.62 -19.24
N TYR A 193 -7.27 2.62 -18.67
CA TYR A 193 -7.56 2.63 -17.24
C TYR A 193 -8.40 1.42 -16.81
N GLN A 194 -9.42 1.08 -17.61
CA GLN A 194 -10.29 -0.06 -17.35
C GLN A 194 -9.55 -1.41 -17.42
N SER A 195 -8.62 -1.58 -18.36
CA SER A 195 -7.86 -2.83 -18.51
C SER A 195 -6.68 -2.93 -17.54
N GLU A 196 -6.01 -1.82 -17.27
CA GLU A 196 -4.75 -1.81 -16.54
C GLU A 196 -4.86 -1.55 -15.04
N VAL A 197 -5.90 -0.84 -14.59
CA VAL A 197 -6.03 -0.39 -13.20
C VAL A 197 -7.28 -0.96 -12.51
N VAL A 198 -8.44 -0.86 -13.16
CA VAL A 198 -9.72 -1.23 -12.54
C VAL A 198 -9.77 -2.72 -12.19
N GLY A 199 -10.19 -3.03 -10.95
CA GLY A 199 -10.35 -4.40 -10.47
C GLY A 199 -9.04 -5.12 -10.09
N LYS A 200 -7.87 -4.47 -10.26
CA LYS A 200 -6.58 -5.02 -9.83
C LYS A 200 -6.26 -4.60 -8.40
N ASP A 201 -5.78 -5.56 -7.60
CA ASP A 201 -5.24 -5.30 -6.26
C ASP A 201 -3.99 -4.41 -6.40
N ASN A 202 -3.89 -3.35 -5.62
CA ASN A 202 -2.75 -2.42 -5.71
C ASN A 202 -2.17 -2.07 -4.34
N SER A 203 -0.86 -1.84 -4.32
CA SER A 203 -0.08 -1.61 -3.11
C SER A 203 -0.43 -0.35 -2.34
N LEU A 204 -0.95 0.67 -3.02
CA LEU A 204 -1.34 1.94 -2.41
C LEU A 204 -2.82 1.96 -1.97
N GLY A 205 -3.60 0.92 -2.26
CA GLY A 205 -5.04 0.87 -2.00
C GLY A 205 -5.86 1.95 -2.71
N ILE A 206 -5.35 2.52 -3.81
CA ILE A 206 -6.01 3.60 -4.56
C ILE A 206 -6.97 2.96 -5.56
N HIS A 207 -8.26 3.13 -5.34
CA HIS A 207 -9.31 2.63 -6.22
C HIS A 207 -10.24 3.79 -6.58
N GLU A 208 -10.00 4.38 -7.75
CA GLU A 208 -10.79 5.50 -8.24
C GLU A 208 -11.75 5.04 -9.34
N ALA A 209 -12.90 5.70 -9.46
CA ALA A 209 -13.92 5.35 -10.44
C ALA A 209 -13.47 5.63 -11.89
N ASP A 210 -12.57 6.60 -12.08
CA ASP A 210 -12.10 7.03 -13.39
C ASP A 210 -10.64 7.47 -13.38
N ALA A 211 -10.06 7.56 -14.58
CA ALA A 211 -8.66 7.89 -14.81
C ALA A 211 -8.26 9.30 -14.33
N LEU A 212 -9.17 10.29 -14.37
CA LEU A 212 -8.86 11.66 -13.96
C LEU A 212 -8.77 11.76 -12.44
N ASN A 213 -9.70 11.12 -11.72
CA ASN A 213 -9.61 11.00 -10.27
C ASN A 213 -8.39 10.17 -9.84
N PHE A 214 -8.10 9.06 -10.54
CA PHE A 214 -6.87 8.30 -10.31
C PHE A 214 -5.61 9.16 -10.46
N MET A 215 -5.48 9.89 -11.57
CA MET A 215 -4.35 10.79 -11.78
C MET A 215 -4.28 11.88 -10.70
N LEU A 216 -5.40 12.48 -10.32
CA LEU A 216 -5.43 13.52 -9.29
C LEU A 216 -4.96 12.97 -7.93
N ARG A 217 -5.44 11.78 -7.55
CA ARG A 217 -5.02 11.09 -6.32
C ARG A 217 -3.53 10.73 -6.37
N MET A 218 -3.02 10.25 -7.50
CA MET A 218 -1.60 9.95 -7.69
C MET A 218 -0.73 11.21 -7.65
N GLU A 219 -1.20 12.34 -8.20
CA GLU A 219 -0.50 13.62 -8.09
C GLU A 219 -0.44 14.13 -6.64
N CYS A 220 -1.36 13.73 -5.77
CA CYS A 220 -1.45 14.23 -4.40
C CYS A 220 -0.94 13.22 -3.34
N THR A 221 -0.25 12.15 -3.73
CA THR A 221 0.22 11.11 -2.78
C THR A 221 1.71 10.80 -2.95
N ALA A 222 2.05 9.65 -3.54
CA ALA A 222 3.43 9.21 -3.73
C ALA A 222 3.94 9.69 -5.09
N LYS A 223 5.16 10.24 -5.12
CA LYS A 223 5.87 10.63 -6.34
C LYS A 223 6.84 9.55 -6.79
N ALA A 224 7.23 9.59 -8.06
CA ALA A 224 8.35 8.77 -8.51
C ALA A 224 9.63 9.26 -7.80
N THR A 225 10.57 8.35 -7.50
CA THR A 225 11.85 8.69 -6.88
C THR A 225 12.55 9.79 -7.66
N HIS A 226 12.93 10.87 -6.97
CA HIS A 226 13.61 12.06 -7.54
C HIS A 226 12.76 12.92 -8.50
N GLU A 227 11.44 12.75 -8.53
CA GLU A 227 10.54 13.69 -9.22
C GLU A 227 10.54 15.05 -8.49
N GLN A 228 10.82 16.12 -9.23
CA GLN A 228 10.72 17.49 -8.70
C GLN A 228 9.25 17.90 -8.56
N GLU A 229 8.93 18.61 -7.47
CA GLU A 229 7.57 19.13 -7.24
C GLU A 229 7.25 20.36 -8.10
N GLN A 230 8.24 20.89 -8.84
CA GLN A 230 8.03 21.92 -9.84
C GLN A 230 6.96 21.50 -10.86
N GLY A 231 6.01 22.41 -11.11
CA GLY A 231 4.86 22.15 -11.98
C GLY A 231 3.72 21.34 -11.37
N LEU A 232 3.80 20.93 -10.09
CA LEU A 232 2.73 20.18 -9.41
C LEU A 232 1.40 20.93 -9.42
N ARG A 233 1.41 22.23 -9.08
CA ARG A 233 0.22 23.08 -9.16
C ARG A 233 -0.40 23.06 -10.56
N GLN A 234 0.41 23.19 -11.60
CA GLN A 234 -0.06 23.16 -12.99
C GLN A 234 -0.68 21.80 -13.35
N ARG A 235 -0.08 20.69 -12.91
CA ARG A 235 -0.63 19.33 -13.12
C ARG A 235 -2.00 19.19 -12.43
N VAL A 236 -2.09 19.57 -11.16
CA VAL A 236 -3.35 19.54 -10.39
C VAL A 236 -4.41 20.44 -11.04
N GLU A 237 -4.10 21.71 -11.32
CA GLU A 237 -5.04 22.64 -11.94
C GLU A 237 -5.50 22.12 -13.32
N THR A 238 -4.62 21.49 -14.09
CA THR A 238 -5.02 20.90 -15.38
C THR A 238 -6.06 19.80 -15.20
N LEU A 239 -5.85 18.89 -14.24
CA LEU A 239 -6.82 17.82 -13.96
C LEU A 239 -8.16 18.39 -13.51
N LEU A 240 -8.15 19.40 -12.65
CA LEU A 240 -9.36 20.10 -12.21
C LEU A 240 -10.06 20.82 -13.38
N ILE A 241 -9.33 21.47 -14.28
CA ILE A 241 -9.88 22.06 -15.51
C ILE A 241 -10.57 20.99 -16.36
N PHE A 242 -9.94 19.83 -16.56
CA PHE A 242 -10.51 18.75 -17.37
C PHE A 242 -11.77 18.15 -16.73
N LEU A 243 -11.76 17.91 -15.42
CA LEU A 243 -12.93 17.47 -14.68
C LEU A 243 -14.06 18.50 -14.79
N ASN A 244 -13.74 19.78 -14.56
CA ASN A 244 -14.70 20.88 -14.55
C ASN A 244 -15.37 21.08 -15.93
N ARG A 245 -14.58 21.07 -17.00
CA ARG A 245 -15.07 21.18 -18.39
C ARG A 245 -15.96 20.02 -18.81
N ARG A 246 -15.81 18.85 -18.19
CA ARG A 246 -16.62 17.66 -18.49
C ARG A 246 -17.83 17.49 -17.57
N GLY A 247 -18.03 18.38 -16.59
CA GLY A 247 -19.07 18.20 -15.58
C GLY A 247 -18.82 16.98 -14.66
N LEU A 248 -17.58 16.50 -14.56
CA LEU A 248 -17.21 15.37 -13.71
C LEU A 248 -16.80 15.88 -12.32
N ARG A 249 -17.24 15.18 -11.28
CA ARG A 249 -16.89 15.50 -9.89
C ARG A 249 -15.60 14.76 -9.48
N THR A 250 -14.81 15.43 -8.66
CA THR A 250 -13.75 14.79 -7.88
C THR A 250 -14.35 13.80 -6.88
N SER A 251 -13.71 12.65 -6.73
CA SER A 251 -14.02 11.69 -5.67
C SER A 251 -13.59 12.24 -4.31
N TYR A 252 -14.23 11.75 -3.23
CA TYR A 252 -13.87 12.16 -1.87
C TYR A 252 -12.41 11.86 -1.54
N SER A 253 -11.90 10.70 -1.97
CA SER A 253 -10.48 10.31 -1.94
C SER A 253 -9.58 11.33 -2.61
N SER A 254 -9.88 11.74 -3.84
CA SER A 254 -9.05 12.72 -4.55
C SER A 254 -9.11 14.10 -3.89
N THR A 255 -10.30 14.55 -3.46
CA THR A 255 -10.49 15.83 -2.75
C THR A 255 -9.70 15.89 -1.45
N HIS A 256 -9.80 14.85 -0.61
CA HIS A 256 -9.06 14.79 0.64
C HIS A 256 -7.55 14.86 0.40
N SER A 257 -7.06 14.11 -0.59
CA SER A 257 -5.64 14.12 -0.96
C SER A 257 -5.16 15.50 -1.38
N LEU A 258 -5.97 16.21 -2.18
CA LEU A 258 -5.67 17.56 -2.63
C LEU A 258 -5.61 18.55 -1.46
N PHE A 259 -6.64 18.56 -0.61
CA PHE A 259 -6.68 19.48 0.53
C PHE A 259 -5.53 19.21 1.50
N ARG A 260 -5.24 17.93 1.74
CA ARG A 260 -4.09 17.53 2.55
C ARG A 260 -2.76 18.01 1.95
N LEU A 261 -2.58 17.87 0.64
CA LEU A 261 -1.39 18.37 -0.04
C LEU A 261 -1.27 19.90 0.12
N ILE A 262 -2.37 20.64 -0.01
CA ILE A 262 -2.40 22.10 0.21
C ILE A 262 -1.98 22.46 1.64
N PHE A 263 -2.47 21.74 2.65
CA PHE A 263 -2.15 22.04 4.05
C PHE A 263 -0.73 21.68 4.47
N HIS A 264 -0.16 20.58 3.94
CA HIS A 264 1.20 20.15 4.33
C HIS A 264 2.31 20.69 3.42
N ARG A 265 1.98 21.07 2.18
CA ARG A 265 2.92 21.57 1.18
C ARG A 265 2.41 22.86 0.52
N PRO A 266 2.11 23.92 1.29
CA PRO A 266 1.57 25.17 0.75
C PRO A 266 2.52 25.84 -0.25
N GLU A 267 3.83 25.60 -0.14
CA GLU A 267 4.86 26.12 -1.04
C GLU A 267 4.65 25.74 -2.52
N ASN A 268 3.96 24.63 -2.77
CA ASN A 268 3.66 24.20 -4.13
C ASN A 268 2.56 25.02 -4.79
N PHE A 269 1.76 25.74 -4.01
CA PHE A 269 0.58 26.45 -4.49
C PHE A 269 0.66 27.97 -4.29
N LEU A 270 1.30 28.41 -3.21
CA LEU A 270 1.43 29.80 -2.83
C LEU A 270 2.85 30.30 -3.13
N GLU A 271 2.97 31.39 -3.88
CA GLU A 271 4.24 32.08 -4.07
C GLU A 271 4.71 32.65 -2.72
N SER A 272 5.94 32.35 -2.31
CA SER A 272 6.49 32.88 -1.06
C SER A 272 6.67 34.40 -1.18
N ASN A 273 6.09 35.17 -0.26
CA ASN A 273 6.32 36.63 -0.16
C ASN A 273 7.79 37.04 0.12
N ILE A 274 8.68 36.06 0.31
CA ILE A 274 10.09 36.24 0.67
C ILE A 274 10.89 36.95 -0.44
N GLU A 275 10.46 36.87 -1.71
CA GLU A 275 11.18 37.54 -2.82
C GLU A 275 10.90 39.05 -2.93
N ARG A 276 10.01 39.64 -2.12
CA ARG A 276 9.71 41.09 -2.17
C ARG A 276 10.46 41.93 -1.13
N GLN A 277 11.18 41.34 -0.20
CA GLN A 277 12.00 42.08 0.78
C GLN A 277 13.35 41.41 0.92
N GLY A 278 14.31 41.85 0.10
CA GLY A 278 15.69 41.42 0.27
C GLY A 278 16.27 41.98 1.55
N VAL A 279 16.58 41.13 2.54
CA VAL A 279 17.59 41.38 3.59
C VAL A 279 18.17 40.06 4.12
N SER A 280 19.50 39.98 4.00
CA SER A 280 20.52 39.32 4.83
C SER A 280 20.21 37.99 5.54
N GLU A 281 20.97 36.97 5.14
CA GLU A 281 21.28 35.80 5.96
C GLU A 281 21.92 36.22 7.29
N CYS A 282 21.31 35.83 8.41
CA CYS A 282 21.98 35.42 9.65
C CYS A 282 20.97 34.73 10.57
N ASP A 283 21.48 33.68 11.22
CA ASP A 283 20.96 32.91 12.36
C ASP A 283 19.77 31.96 12.15
N VAL A 284 20.17 30.68 12.00
CA VAL A 284 19.34 29.49 12.00
C VAL A 284 19.05 29.11 13.44
N ASP A 285 17.88 29.50 13.95
CA ASP A 285 17.27 28.91 15.14
C ASP A 285 15.91 28.28 14.83
N THR A 286 15.68 27.15 15.49
CA THR A 286 14.69 26.11 15.21
C THR A 286 13.25 26.50 15.55
N SER A 287 12.64 27.36 14.74
CA SER A 287 11.18 27.46 14.59
C SER A 287 10.84 28.10 13.23
N LYS A 288 10.79 27.28 12.17
CA LYS A 288 10.35 27.73 10.85
C LYS A 288 8.85 28.01 10.88
N ASP A 289 8.48 29.22 11.29
CA ASP A 289 7.28 29.89 10.79
C ASP A 289 7.42 29.94 9.26
N SER A 290 6.80 28.98 8.57
CA SER A 290 6.67 29.07 7.13
C SER A 290 5.90 30.34 6.82
N GLY A 291 6.36 31.15 5.87
CA GLY A 291 5.72 32.43 5.50
C GLY A 291 4.30 32.30 4.93
N TYR A 292 3.62 31.18 5.16
CA TYR A 292 2.29 30.83 4.69
C TYR A 292 1.33 30.75 5.89
N THR A 293 0.36 31.67 5.94
CA THR A 293 -0.60 31.70 7.03
C THR A 293 -1.69 30.63 6.85
N ALA A 294 -2.18 30.08 7.97
CA ALA A 294 -3.36 29.22 8.03
C ALA A 294 -4.55 29.79 7.22
N GLU A 295 -4.75 31.10 7.31
CA GLU A 295 -5.80 31.79 6.57
C GLU A 295 -5.58 31.77 5.05
N ALA A 296 -4.34 31.90 4.57
CA ALA A 296 -4.03 31.83 3.14
C ALA A 296 -4.34 30.45 2.55
N MET A 297 -4.05 29.37 3.30
CA MET A 297 -4.42 28.01 2.89
C MET A 297 -5.94 27.82 2.83
N GLY A 298 -6.69 28.36 3.81
CA GLY A 298 -8.15 28.35 3.79
C GLY A 298 -8.73 29.10 2.58
N LYS A 299 -8.21 30.30 2.31
CA LYS A 299 -8.59 31.12 1.13
C LYS A 299 -8.31 30.40 -0.18
N LEU A 300 -7.16 29.73 -0.31
CA LEU A 300 -6.79 28.97 -1.49
C LEU A 300 -7.79 27.83 -1.78
N ILE A 301 -8.20 27.08 -0.75
CA ILE A 301 -9.19 26.01 -0.92
C ILE A 301 -10.53 26.58 -1.39
N VAL A 302 -10.98 27.69 -0.79
CA VAL A 302 -12.19 28.39 -1.23
C VAL A 302 -12.08 28.84 -2.69
N GLU A 303 -10.97 29.47 -3.06
CA GLU A 303 -10.70 29.89 -4.44
C GLU A 303 -10.78 28.70 -5.42
N TYR A 304 -10.19 27.56 -5.06
CA TYR A 304 -10.25 26.35 -5.90
C TYR A 304 -11.69 25.83 -6.05
N MET A 305 -12.48 25.83 -4.97
CA MET A 305 -13.87 25.42 -5.01
C MET A 305 -14.72 26.35 -5.89
N GLU A 306 -14.49 27.66 -5.82
CA GLU A 306 -15.17 28.67 -6.65
C GLU A 306 -14.73 28.61 -8.10
N ARG A 307 -13.42 28.41 -8.37
CA ARG A 307 -12.84 28.35 -9.71
C ARG A 307 -13.20 27.06 -10.46
N PHE A 308 -13.43 25.96 -9.74
CA PHE A 308 -13.76 24.65 -10.30
C PHE A 308 -15.07 24.07 -9.75
N PRO A 309 -16.23 24.71 -10.02
CA PRO A 309 -17.50 24.40 -9.37
C PRO A 309 -18.07 23.03 -9.74
N ASN A 310 -17.79 22.49 -10.94
CA ASN A 310 -18.24 21.15 -11.31
C ASN A 310 -17.30 20.07 -10.76
N ALA A 311 -16.00 20.36 -10.68
CA ALA A 311 -15.00 19.40 -10.22
C ALA A 311 -15.01 19.25 -8.70
N LEU A 312 -14.89 20.36 -7.95
CA LEU A 312 -14.92 20.34 -6.50
C LEU A 312 -16.35 20.49 -6.00
N GLY A 313 -17.01 21.58 -6.39
CA GLY A 313 -18.41 21.87 -6.05
C GLY A 313 -18.66 22.07 -4.56
N MET A 314 -19.79 22.72 -4.26
CA MET A 314 -20.25 22.97 -2.90
C MET A 314 -20.93 21.72 -2.33
N ASP A 315 -20.14 20.69 -2.09
CA ASP A 315 -20.57 19.39 -1.56
C ASP A 315 -20.35 19.32 -0.04
N PRO A 316 -21.39 18.99 0.76
CA PRO A 316 -21.32 18.88 2.22
C PRO A 316 -20.15 18.03 2.74
N LYS A 317 -19.93 16.88 2.10
CA LYS A 317 -18.92 15.91 2.54
C LYS A 317 -17.51 16.39 2.19
N LYS A 318 -17.31 17.06 1.06
CA LYS A 318 -16.01 17.65 0.69
C LYS A 318 -15.60 18.78 1.63
N LEU A 319 -16.52 19.68 1.97
CA LEU A 319 -16.23 20.75 2.94
C LEU A 319 -15.94 20.16 4.33
N SER A 320 -16.73 19.20 4.79
CA SER A 320 -16.49 18.48 6.04
C SER A 320 -15.10 17.82 6.07
N ILE A 321 -14.70 17.17 4.98
CA ILE A 321 -13.33 16.62 4.80
C ILE A 321 -12.27 17.72 4.89
N GLY A 322 -12.50 18.88 4.26
CA GLY A 322 -11.57 20.01 4.30
C GLY A 322 -11.39 20.58 5.70
N VAL A 323 -12.49 20.75 6.45
CA VAL A 323 -12.47 21.20 7.84
C VAL A 323 -11.70 20.23 8.73
N SER A 324 -11.99 18.92 8.63
CA SER A 324 -11.26 17.91 9.41
C SER A 324 -9.79 17.81 9.00
N ALA A 325 -9.45 17.93 7.72
CA ALA A 325 -8.07 17.94 7.25
C ALA A 325 -7.29 19.16 7.75
N ALA A 326 -7.94 20.34 7.81
CA ALA A 326 -7.35 21.54 8.40
C ALA A 326 -7.06 21.34 9.89
N ALA A 327 -8.00 20.77 10.63
CA ALA A 327 -7.84 20.45 12.06
C ALA A 327 -6.68 19.46 12.29
N ALA A 328 -6.62 18.38 11.51
CA ALA A 328 -5.55 17.39 11.58
C ALA A 328 -4.16 17.96 11.26
N ALA A 329 -4.10 18.98 10.40
CA ALA A 329 -2.87 19.72 10.08
C ALA A 329 -2.54 20.85 11.08
N GLY A 330 -3.35 21.04 12.13
CA GLY A 330 -3.19 22.13 13.10
C GLY A 330 -3.52 23.52 12.55
N GLN A 331 -4.18 23.61 11.40
CA GLN A 331 -4.50 24.86 10.69
C GLN A 331 -5.87 25.39 11.11
N HIS A 332 -6.01 25.77 12.38
CA HIS A 332 -7.30 26.17 12.98
C HIS A 332 -8.03 27.29 12.19
N ASN A 333 -7.31 28.36 11.82
CA ASN A 333 -7.92 29.48 11.08
C ASN A 333 -8.39 29.07 9.67
N ALA A 334 -7.74 28.09 9.04
CA ALA A 334 -8.20 27.55 7.77
C ALA A 334 -9.53 26.81 7.95
N GLY A 335 -9.63 25.96 8.98
CA GLY A 335 -10.86 25.26 9.34
C GLY A 335 -12.01 26.23 9.63
N LYS A 336 -11.75 27.28 10.41
CA LYS A 336 -12.72 28.35 10.68
C LYS A 336 -13.23 29.03 9.41
N LEU A 337 -12.34 29.40 8.50
CA LEU A 337 -12.71 30.04 7.23
C LEU A 337 -13.57 29.13 6.35
N LEU A 338 -13.26 27.83 6.30
CA LEU A 338 -14.08 26.86 5.57
C LEU A 338 -15.48 26.72 6.18
N LEU A 339 -15.61 26.77 7.52
CA LEU A 339 -16.91 26.77 8.20
C LEU A 339 -17.72 28.05 7.92
N GLU A 340 -17.08 29.22 7.94
CA GLU A 340 -17.71 30.50 7.58
C GLU A 340 -18.18 30.49 6.11
N HIS A 341 -17.36 29.93 5.21
CA HIS A 341 -17.71 29.76 3.81
C HIS A 341 -18.91 28.80 3.63
N ALA A 342 -18.93 27.68 4.35
CA ALA A 342 -20.06 26.75 4.34
C ALA A 342 -21.36 27.42 4.83
N ALA A 343 -21.29 28.17 5.92
CA ALA A 343 -22.42 28.93 6.47
C ALA A 343 -22.95 29.97 5.46
N LYS A 344 -22.07 30.74 4.84
CA LYS A 344 -22.44 31.74 3.81
C LYS A 344 -23.20 31.11 2.64
N HIS A 345 -22.79 29.91 2.21
CA HIS A 345 -23.38 29.21 1.08
C HIS A 345 -24.48 28.20 1.47
N HIS A 346 -24.91 28.19 2.74
CA HIS A 346 -25.94 27.28 3.26
C HIS A 346 -25.65 25.80 2.99
N VAL A 347 -24.37 25.42 3.11
CA VAL A 347 -23.95 24.02 2.94
C VAL A 347 -23.89 23.35 4.31
N PRO A 348 -24.60 22.23 4.53
CA PRO A 348 -24.56 21.55 5.81
C PRO A 348 -23.19 20.86 6.02
N ILE A 349 -22.71 20.83 7.27
CA ILE A 349 -21.41 20.26 7.66
C ILE A 349 -21.61 19.14 8.68
N ASP A 350 -20.74 18.13 8.62
CA ASP A 350 -20.76 17.01 9.58
C ASP A 350 -20.42 17.47 10.99
N ALA A 351 -21.18 17.00 11.98
CA ALA A 351 -20.96 17.36 13.38
C ALA A 351 -19.55 16.98 13.89
N GLY A 352 -18.98 15.86 13.43
CA GLY A 352 -17.61 15.45 13.78
C GLY A 352 -16.56 16.42 13.24
N SER A 353 -16.77 16.97 12.03
CA SER A 353 -15.89 18.00 11.48
C SER A 353 -15.86 19.29 12.31
N PHE A 354 -17.00 19.70 12.90
CA PHE A 354 -17.02 20.81 13.86
C PHE A 354 -16.24 20.47 15.13
N ALA A 355 -16.40 19.26 15.68
CA ALA A 355 -15.67 18.82 16.87
C ALA A 355 -14.15 18.88 16.64
N HIS A 356 -13.67 18.37 15.50
CA HIS A 356 -12.25 18.47 15.13
C HIS A 356 -11.76 19.91 15.05
N ALA A 357 -12.53 20.81 14.45
CA ALA A 357 -12.17 22.22 14.34
C ALA A 357 -12.11 22.89 15.72
N VAL A 358 -13.02 22.56 16.64
CA VAL A 358 -12.99 23.03 18.03
C VAL A 358 -11.74 22.52 18.76
N GLU A 359 -11.43 21.24 18.68
CA GLU A 359 -10.28 20.65 19.36
C GLU A 359 -8.92 21.18 18.86
N SER A 360 -8.86 21.57 17.57
CA SER A 360 -7.66 22.19 16.99
C SER A 360 -7.33 23.59 17.52
N GLY A 361 -8.25 24.25 18.24
CA GLY A 361 -8.03 25.59 18.79
C GLY A 361 -6.99 25.60 19.92
N ALA A 362 -6.02 26.52 19.83
CA ALA A 362 -4.93 26.64 20.79
C ALA A 362 -5.37 27.21 22.16
N ASP A 363 -6.38 28.08 22.17
CA ASP A 363 -6.86 28.82 23.33
C ASP A 363 -8.39 28.74 23.46
N VAL A 364 -8.92 29.00 24.65
CA VAL A 364 -10.37 28.88 24.91
C VAL A 364 -11.18 29.82 24.02
N ALA A 365 -10.68 31.03 23.71
CA ALA A 365 -11.42 31.99 22.91
C ALA A 365 -11.54 31.55 21.43
N SER A 366 -10.52 30.92 20.85
CA SER A 366 -10.62 30.35 19.50
C SER A 366 -11.61 29.17 19.44
N ARG A 367 -11.61 28.30 20.46
CA ARG A 367 -12.57 27.19 20.58
C ARG A 367 -14.01 27.68 20.66
N VAL A 368 -14.26 28.72 21.47
CA VAL A 368 -15.60 29.32 21.61
C VAL A 368 -16.10 29.88 20.27
N LYS A 369 -15.26 30.55 19.49
CA LYS A 369 -15.66 31.07 18.17
C LYS A 369 -16.14 29.98 17.20
N VAL A 370 -15.49 28.82 17.20
CA VAL A 370 -15.94 27.68 16.38
C VAL A 370 -17.20 27.04 16.96
N ALA A 371 -17.34 26.98 18.28
CA ALA A 371 -18.56 26.52 18.94
C ALA A 371 -19.76 27.43 18.64
N ASP A 372 -19.56 28.75 18.56
CA ASP A 372 -20.59 29.70 18.15
C ASP A 372 -21.03 29.46 16.70
N LEU A 373 -20.08 29.19 15.79
CA LEU A 373 -20.39 28.79 14.41
C LEU A 373 -21.19 27.49 14.36
N TYR A 374 -20.87 26.51 15.22
CA TYR A 374 -21.65 25.28 15.34
C TYR A 374 -23.08 25.53 15.83
N MET A 375 -23.26 26.36 16.87
CA MET A 375 -24.59 26.70 17.39
C MET A 375 -25.43 27.41 16.32
N HIS A 376 -24.86 28.40 15.65
CA HIS A 376 -25.52 29.08 14.54
C HIS A 376 -25.87 28.12 13.38
N ALA A 377 -24.96 27.22 13.00
CA ALA A 377 -25.23 26.23 11.96
C ALA A 377 -26.35 25.26 12.39
N LYS A 378 -26.36 24.84 13.66
CA LYS A 378 -27.38 23.95 14.21
C LYS A 378 -28.76 24.59 14.26
N GLU A 379 -28.84 25.87 14.64
CA GLU A 379 -30.09 26.66 14.63
C GLU A 379 -30.67 26.81 13.23
N ASN A 380 -29.81 26.83 12.19
CA ASN A 380 -30.22 26.93 10.79
C ASN A 380 -30.33 25.57 10.08
N GLU A 381 -30.33 24.45 10.81
CA GLU A 381 -30.39 23.08 10.24
C GLU A 381 -29.25 22.75 9.25
N LEU A 382 -28.09 23.41 9.39
CA LEU A 382 -26.88 23.22 8.57
C LEU A 382 -25.87 22.25 9.20
N VAL A 383 -26.33 21.34 10.07
CA VAL A 383 -25.50 20.30 10.68
C VAL A 383 -26.12 18.95 10.41
N TYR A 384 -25.33 18.01 9.88
CA TYR A 384 -25.75 16.62 9.74
C TYR A 384 -24.86 15.68 10.56
N THR A 385 -25.40 14.53 10.93
CA THR A 385 -24.69 13.48 11.67
C THR A 385 -24.71 12.20 10.85
N THR A 386 -23.54 11.67 10.49
CA THR A 386 -23.44 10.35 9.86
C THR A 386 -23.34 9.26 10.92
N GLN A 387 -24.49 8.75 11.38
CA GLN A 387 -24.56 7.59 12.27
C GLN A 387 -24.57 6.29 11.44
N ASP A 388 -23.81 5.29 11.90
CA ASP A 388 -23.99 3.87 11.56
C ASP A 388 -23.90 3.49 10.06
N THR A 389 -23.11 4.24 9.28
CA THR A 389 -22.83 3.90 7.88
C THR A 389 -21.36 3.58 7.66
N GLU A 390 -21.07 2.50 6.92
CA GLU A 390 -19.70 2.17 6.47
C GLU A 390 -19.09 3.31 5.62
N SER A 391 -19.93 4.18 5.06
CA SER A 391 -19.57 5.37 4.29
C SER A 391 -19.50 6.66 5.12
N SER A 392 -19.59 6.56 6.44
CA SER A 392 -19.44 7.69 7.37
C SER A 392 -18.13 8.41 7.15
N ILE A 393 -18.15 9.71 7.38
CA ILE A 393 -16.98 10.56 7.18
C ILE A 393 -15.89 10.17 8.19
N THR A 394 -16.26 9.81 9.42
CA THR A 394 -15.33 9.37 10.45
C THR A 394 -14.57 8.09 10.07
N ASN A 395 -15.24 7.08 9.47
CA ASN A 395 -14.56 5.88 8.93
C ASN A 395 -13.53 6.24 7.85
N TYR A 396 -13.90 7.18 6.99
CA TYR A 396 -13.06 7.65 5.91
C TYR A 396 -11.86 8.47 6.43
N LEU A 397 -12.08 9.37 7.38
CA LEU A 397 -11.03 10.16 8.03
C LEU A 397 -10.06 9.26 8.81
N LEU A 398 -10.57 8.25 9.52
CA LEU A 398 -9.75 7.30 10.26
C LEU A 398 -8.82 6.52 9.32
N LEU A 399 -9.33 6.06 8.17
CA LEU A 399 -8.49 5.39 7.17
C LEU A 399 -7.30 6.26 6.73
N HIS A 400 -7.55 7.55 6.55
CA HIS A 400 -6.50 8.50 6.16
C HIS A 400 -5.56 8.81 7.32
N ALA A 401 -6.06 9.02 8.53
CA ALA A 401 -5.22 9.18 9.72
C ALA A 401 -4.27 7.99 9.92
N VAL A 402 -4.74 6.77 9.63
CA VAL A 402 -3.94 5.53 9.64
C VAL A 402 -2.83 5.55 8.59
N TRP A 403 -3.14 5.94 7.36
CA TRP A 403 -2.13 6.06 6.28
C TRP A 403 -1.11 7.17 6.55
N ASP A 404 -1.52 8.18 7.31
CA ASP A 404 -0.69 9.34 7.64
C ASP A 404 0.24 9.08 8.82
N GLY A 405 0.00 7.99 9.57
CA GLY A 405 0.72 7.70 10.80
C GLY A 405 0.44 8.71 11.92
N ASN A 406 -0.60 9.55 11.81
CA ASN A 406 -0.94 10.53 12.83
C ASN A 406 -1.69 9.86 13.98
N TYR A 407 -0.94 9.27 14.91
CA TYR A 407 -1.48 8.48 16.01
C TYR A 407 -2.41 9.26 16.93
N LYS A 408 -2.12 10.54 17.17
CA LYS A 408 -3.00 11.41 17.96
C LYS A 408 -4.38 11.52 17.31
N HIS A 409 -4.41 11.86 16.02
CA HIS A 409 -5.67 12.01 15.29
C HIS A 409 -6.41 10.68 15.13
N MET A 410 -5.69 9.56 14.94
CA MET A 410 -6.30 8.23 14.96
C MET A 410 -7.06 7.97 16.26
N MET A 411 -6.45 8.27 17.42
CA MET A 411 -7.07 8.03 18.72
C MET A 411 -8.26 8.95 19.00
N GLU A 412 -8.17 10.23 18.62
CA GLU A 412 -9.29 11.18 18.69
C GLU A 412 -10.50 10.65 17.90
N LEU A 413 -10.29 10.21 16.66
CA LEU A 413 -11.33 9.64 15.81
C LEU A 413 -11.92 8.35 16.39
N LEU A 414 -11.10 7.49 17.00
CA LEU A 414 -11.58 6.28 17.66
C LEU A 414 -12.47 6.61 18.88
N HIS A 415 -12.10 7.62 19.67
CA HIS A 415 -12.93 8.09 20.77
C HIS A 415 -14.24 8.72 20.27
N GLU A 416 -14.20 9.51 19.21
CA GLU A 416 -15.40 10.07 18.58
C GLU A 416 -16.33 8.97 18.07
N MET A 417 -15.78 7.97 17.37
CA MET A 417 -16.55 6.82 16.89
C MET A 417 -17.17 6.04 18.05
N GLN A 418 -16.47 5.91 19.18
CA GLN A 418 -16.96 5.21 20.37
C GLN A 418 -18.13 5.97 21.03
N LEU A 419 -18.03 7.31 21.11
CA LEU A 419 -19.11 8.16 21.62
C LEU A 419 -20.35 8.12 20.72
N ASN A 420 -20.15 8.06 19.40
CA ASN A 420 -21.21 8.08 18.40
C ASN A 420 -21.70 6.67 18.00
N ASN A 421 -21.17 5.61 18.63
CA ASN A 421 -21.45 4.21 18.32
C ASN A 421 -21.27 3.86 16.82
N ASN A 422 -20.29 4.50 16.17
CA ASN A 422 -20.00 4.30 14.76
C ASN A 422 -19.07 3.10 14.56
N LYS A 423 -19.58 2.06 13.88
CA LYS A 423 -18.79 0.86 13.59
C LYS A 423 -17.77 1.08 12.49
N MET A 424 -16.58 0.53 12.71
CA MET A 424 -15.49 0.54 11.75
C MET A 424 -15.71 -0.49 10.64
N SER A 425 -15.43 -0.10 9.39
CA SER A 425 -15.46 -1.06 8.28
C SER A 425 -14.29 -2.06 8.34
N ASN A 426 -14.49 -3.25 7.77
CA ASN A 426 -13.46 -4.31 7.73
C ASN A 426 -12.12 -3.85 7.11
N ARG A 427 -12.18 -2.93 6.14
CA ARG A 427 -10.99 -2.37 5.49
C ARG A 427 -10.19 -1.50 6.46
N VAL A 428 -10.87 -0.62 7.20
CA VAL A 428 -10.23 0.29 8.15
C VAL A 428 -9.65 -0.49 9.34
N VAL A 429 -10.35 -1.53 9.82
CA VAL A 429 -9.82 -2.46 10.84
C VAL A 429 -8.51 -3.09 10.39
N HIS A 430 -8.46 -3.59 9.14
CA HIS A 430 -7.25 -4.21 8.61
C HIS A 430 -6.08 -3.21 8.55
N GLU A 431 -6.27 -2.03 7.98
CA GLU A 431 -5.20 -1.03 7.85
C GLU A 431 -4.76 -0.48 9.22
N LEU A 432 -5.69 -0.27 10.17
CA LEU A 432 -5.36 0.16 11.53
C LEU A 432 -4.46 -0.86 12.22
N PHE A 433 -4.87 -2.14 12.22
CA PHE A 433 -4.11 -3.21 12.85
C PHE A 433 -2.74 -3.41 12.19
N LYS A 434 -2.67 -3.27 10.87
CA LYS A 434 -1.43 -3.34 10.10
C LYS A 434 -0.49 -2.17 10.38
N SER A 435 -1.00 -0.95 10.49
CA SER A 435 -0.18 0.24 10.82
C SER A 435 0.44 0.10 12.21
N ILE A 436 -0.36 -0.32 13.20
CA ILE A 436 0.11 -0.54 14.57
C ILE A 436 1.09 -1.71 14.64
N SER A 437 0.81 -2.83 13.95
CA SER A 437 1.73 -3.97 13.93
C SER A 437 3.06 -3.63 13.28
N GLN A 438 3.06 -2.84 12.20
CA GLN A 438 4.28 -2.35 11.54
C GLN A 438 5.10 -1.48 12.48
N TYR A 439 4.48 -0.50 13.14
CA TYR A 439 5.17 0.36 14.10
C TYR A 439 5.77 -0.45 15.27
N ARG A 440 5.01 -1.41 15.81
CA ARG A 440 5.50 -2.31 16.87
C ARG A 440 6.63 -3.23 16.39
N ALA A 441 6.56 -3.73 15.15
CA ALA A 441 7.63 -4.52 14.53
C ALA A 441 8.91 -3.70 14.34
N GLU A 442 8.78 -2.43 13.95
CA GLU A 442 9.91 -1.50 13.79
C GLU A 442 10.61 -1.22 15.12
N ILE A 443 9.86 -1.03 16.21
CA ILE A 443 10.43 -0.87 17.56
C ILE A 443 11.25 -2.12 17.97
N ARG A 444 10.81 -3.30 17.57
CA ARG A 444 11.48 -4.57 17.88
C ARG A 444 12.63 -4.92 16.95
N ARG A 445 12.77 -4.24 15.80
CA ARG A 445 13.84 -4.53 14.85
C ARG A 445 15.16 -4.02 15.45
N PRO A 446 16.21 -4.86 15.53
CA PRO A 446 17.53 -4.39 15.95
C PRO A 446 18.01 -3.30 14.99
N ALA A 447 18.47 -2.17 15.53
CA ALA A 447 18.97 -1.07 14.72
C ALA A 447 20.17 -1.55 13.87
N PRO A 448 20.20 -1.25 12.57
CA PRO A 448 21.39 -1.51 11.76
C PRO A 448 22.49 -0.56 12.25
N GLU A 449 23.57 -1.12 12.81
CA GLU A 449 24.80 -0.39 13.18
C GLU A 449 24.62 0.67 14.29
N SER A 450 24.24 0.24 15.51
CA SER A 450 24.51 1.05 16.71
C SER A 450 25.69 0.45 17.48
N ASP A 451 26.55 1.34 17.99
CA ASP A 451 27.79 1.02 18.69
C ASP A 451 27.62 -0.13 19.71
N PRO A 452 28.58 -1.07 19.78
CA PRO A 452 28.52 -2.22 20.69
C PRO A 452 28.46 -1.85 22.18
N HIS A 453 28.57 -0.57 22.53
CA HIS A 453 28.49 -0.05 23.89
C HIS A 453 27.07 0.26 24.42
N ASP A 454 26.03 0.26 23.58
CA ASP A 454 24.63 0.49 24.03
C ASP A 454 23.81 -0.80 24.17
N SER A 455 24.49 -1.95 24.09
CA SER A 455 23.95 -3.32 24.18
C SER A 455 23.63 -3.78 25.63
N GLY A 456 23.45 -2.85 26.56
CA GLY A 456 23.06 -3.12 27.96
C GLY A 456 21.60 -2.78 28.26
N ASP A 457 21.12 -3.15 29.47
CA ASP A 457 19.76 -2.96 30.02
C ASP A 457 19.02 -1.65 29.66
N ARG A 458 19.73 -0.57 29.29
CA ARG A 458 19.12 0.68 28.81
C ARG A 458 18.41 0.53 27.46
N GLY A 459 18.99 -0.21 26.51
CA GLY A 459 18.36 -0.45 25.21
C GLY A 459 17.07 -1.25 25.32
N ALA A 460 17.07 -2.29 26.17
CA ALA A 460 15.89 -3.10 26.47
C ALA A 460 14.81 -2.30 27.23
N ASN A 461 15.20 -1.44 28.17
CA ASN A 461 14.25 -0.57 28.87
C ASN A 461 13.64 0.50 27.93
N TYR A 462 14.41 1.02 26.97
CA TYR A 462 13.91 1.97 25.98
C TYR A 462 12.93 1.34 24.99
N THR A 463 13.23 0.14 24.47
CA THR A 463 12.31 -0.61 23.61
C THR A 463 11.03 -1.00 24.35
N ASN A 464 11.15 -1.49 25.60
CA ASN A 464 9.99 -1.80 26.44
C ASN A 464 9.13 -0.57 26.72
N LYS A 465 9.73 0.58 26.98
CA LYS A 465 9.00 1.84 27.17
C LYS A 465 8.22 2.24 25.91
N LYS A 466 8.85 2.21 24.73
CA LYS A 466 8.17 2.50 23.46
C LYS A 466 7.06 1.51 23.13
N LEU A 467 7.26 0.22 23.44
CA LEU A 467 6.24 -0.81 23.27
C LEU A 467 5.06 -0.65 24.23
N ALA A 468 5.26 -0.05 25.40
CA ALA A 468 4.20 0.29 26.34
C ALA A 468 3.43 1.56 25.93
N GLU A 469 4.08 2.51 25.25
CA GLU A 469 3.43 3.71 24.70
C GLU A 469 2.51 3.41 23.51
N CYS A 470 2.82 2.37 22.73
CA CYS A 470 1.98 1.93 21.61
C CYS A 470 1.00 0.83 22.05
N PRO A 471 -0.33 0.97 21.86
CA PRO A 471 -1.29 -0.03 22.31
C PRO A 471 -1.13 -1.34 21.54
N THR A 472 -1.44 -2.45 22.21
CA THR A 472 -1.64 -3.74 21.54
C THR A 472 -2.97 -3.78 20.80
N ILE A 473 -3.09 -4.69 19.83
CA ILE A 473 -4.37 -4.91 19.12
C ILE A 473 -5.48 -5.35 20.09
N MET A 474 -5.14 -6.13 21.12
CA MET A 474 -6.07 -6.53 22.17
C MET A 474 -6.56 -5.32 22.96
N GLU A 475 -5.65 -4.43 23.39
CA GLU A 475 -6.03 -3.18 24.07
C GLU A 475 -6.98 -2.32 23.23
N LEU A 476 -6.79 -2.26 21.91
CA LEU A 476 -7.73 -1.53 21.05
C LEU A 476 -9.12 -2.17 21.05
N LEU A 477 -9.21 -3.49 20.96
CA LEU A 477 -10.48 -4.23 20.99
C LEU A 477 -11.21 -4.11 22.34
N ASP A 478 -10.47 -3.88 23.42
CA ASP A 478 -11.04 -3.68 24.76
C ASP A 478 -11.38 -2.22 25.05
N ARG A 479 -10.58 -1.26 24.55
CA ARG A 479 -10.84 0.18 24.72
C ARG A 479 -11.97 0.69 23.82
N PHE A 480 -12.17 0.08 22.66
CA PHE A 480 -13.14 0.53 21.64
C PHE A 480 -14.11 -0.59 21.22
N PRO A 481 -14.91 -1.15 22.15
CA PRO A 481 -15.77 -2.31 21.87
C PRO A 481 -16.91 -2.00 20.90
N ASP A 482 -17.39 -0.76 20.87
CA ASP A 482 -18.52 -0.34 20.01
C ASP A 482 -18.03 0.06 18.60
N VAL A 483 -16.78 0.50 18.50
CA VAL A 483 -16.15 0.90 17.24
C VAL A 483 -15.61 -0.30 16.46
N ILE A 484 -14.86 -1.19 17.12
CA ILE A 484 -14.19 -2.31 16.45
C ILE A 484 -15.09 -3.54 16.54
N PRO A 485 -15.75 -3.97 15.46
CA PRO A 485 -16.69 -5.08 15.53
C PRO A 485 -15.96 -6.37 15.90
N ARG A 486 -16.42 -7.09 16.93
CA ARG A 486 -15.85 -8.38 17.35
C ARG A 486 -16.28 -9.53 16.42
N THR A 487 -15.80 -9.48 15.18
CA THR A 487 -16.13 -10.44 14.11
C THR A 487 -14.98 -11.40 13.83
N VAL A 488 -15.25 -12.46 13.07
CA VAL A 488 -14.20 -13.37 12.56
C VAL A 488 -13.11 -12.61 11.81
N HIS A 489 -13.46 -11.57 11.06
CA HIS A 489 -12.48 -10.75 10.32
C HIS A 489 -11.56 -10.00 11.29
N SER A 490 -12.11 -9.27 12.25
CA SER A 490 -11.32 -8.49 13.22
C SER A 490 -10.39 -9.38 14.04
N PHE A 491 -10.87 -10.51 14.56
CA PHE A 491 -9.99 -11.44 15.29
C PHE A 491 -8.94 -12.09 14.39
N SER A 492 -9.30 -12.51 13.17
CA SER A 492 -8.34 -13.10 12.24
C SER A 492 -7.23 -12.11 11.86
N GLN A 493 -7.60 -10.87 11.52
CA GLN A 493 -6.64 -9.81 11.23
C GLN A 493 -5.81 -9.45 12.46
N GLY A 494 -6.43 -9.33 13.62
CA GLY A 494 -5.71 -9.02 14.86
C GLY A 494 -4.65 -10.06 15.17
N ILE A 495 -4.98 -11.36 15.09
CA ILE A 495 -4.03 -12.45 15.31
C ILE A 495 -2.87 -12.38 14.30
N LEU A 496 -3.17 -12.26 13.00
CA LEU A 496 -2.13 -12.22 11.96
C LEU A 496 -1.21 -11.00 12.11
N GLN A 497 -1.77 -9.83 12.42
CA GLN A 497 -1.00 -8.60 12.58
C GLN A 497 -0.21 -8.60 13.90
N SER A 498 -0.74 -9.16 14.99
CA SER A 498 0.01 -9.39 16.23
C SER A 498 1.20 -10.33 16.01
N LEU A 499 1.01 -11.42 15.27
CA LEU A 499 2.10 -12.33 14.90
C LEU A 499 3.16 -11.62 14.03
N TYR A 500 2.75 -10.81 13.06
CA TYR A 500 3.67 -9.98 12.27
C TYR A 500 4.48 -9.01 13.13
N ALA A 501 3.85 -8.42 14.16
CA ALA A 501 4.52 -7.55 15.12
C ALA A 501 5.52 -8.30 16.03
N GLY A 502 5.50 -9.63 16.07
CA GLY A 502 6.25 -10.44 17.04
C GLY A 502 5.57 -10.55 18.41
N ASP A 503 4.29 -10.19 18.52
CA ASP A 503 3.49 -10.25 19.75
C ASP A 503 2.71 -11.58 19.87
N LEU A 504 3.42 -12.68 20.11
CA LEU A 504 2.79 -14.00 20.24
C LEU A 504 1.79 -14.07 21.40
N GLY A 505 2.11 -13.46 22.56
CA GLY A 505 1.21 -13.42 23.72
C GLY A 505 -0.13 -12.74 23.38
N VAL A 506 -0.08 -11.57 22.74
CA VAL A 506 -1.28 -10.85 22.29
C VAL A 506 -2.08 -11.67 21.28
N ALA A 507 -1.40 -12.38 20.36
CA ALA A 507 -2.06 -13.24 19.39
C ALA A 507 -2.81 -14.41 20.07
N LEU A 508 -2.24 -14.99 21.14
CA LEU A 508 -2.90 -16.02 21.95
C LEU A 508 -4.09 -15.44 22.75
N ASP A 509 -3.95 -14.24 23.31
CA ASP A 509 -5.04 -13.57 24.03
C ASP A 509 -6.22 -13.23 23.10
N LEU A 510 -5.93 -12.81 21.87
CA LEU A 510 -6.94 -12.60 20.82
C LEU A 510 -7.65 -13.91 20.44
N MET A 511 -6.94 -15.03 20.37
CA MET A 511 -7.56 -16.34 20.17
C MET A 511 -8.48 -16.70 21.35
N ARG A 512 -8.03 -16.48 22.59
CA ARG A 512 -8.84 -16.71 23.81
C ARG A 512 -10.10 -15.87 23.79
N ALA A 513 -10.00 -14.58 23.48
CA ALA A 513 -11.16 -13.68 23.37
C ALA A 513 -12.12 -14.10 22.24
N ALA A 514 -11.59 -14.54 21.08
CA ALA A 514 -12.41 -15.04 19.98
C ALA A 514 -13.25 -16.26 20.39
N LEU A 515 -12.74 -17.13 21.26
CA LEU A 515 -13.46 -18.31 21.74
C LEU A 515 -14.59 -17.99 22.71
N TRP A 516 -14.50 -16.86 23.42
CA TRP A 516 -15.52 -16.38 24.34
C TRP A 516 -16.66 -15.67 23.60
N ALA A 517 -16.39 -15.17 22.39
CA ALA A 517 -17.40 -14.63 21.50
C ALA A 517 -18.20 -15.76 20.83
N LYS A 518 -19.47 -15.92 21.22
CA LYS A 518 -20.35 -17.04 20.80
C LYS A 518 -20.47 -17.22 19.28
N ASP A 519 -20.30 -16.16 18.50
CA ASP A 519 -20.51 -16.16 17.04
C ASP A 519 -19.21 -16.18 16.22
N VAL A 520 -18.04 -16.38 16.84
CA VAL A 520 -16.74 -16.31 16.17
C VAL A 520 -16.12 -17.70 15.98
N LYS A 521 -16.09 -18.16 14.73
CA LYS A 521 -15.35 -19.37 14.31
C LYS A 521 -14.12 -18.98 13.50
N LEU A 522 -12.93 -19.13 14.09
CA LEU A 522 -11.66 -18.84 13.42
C LEU A 522 -11.38 -19.90 12.35
N ARG A 523 -10.75 -19.49 11.24
CA ARG A 523 -10.42 -20.42 10.15
C ARG A 523 -9.20 -21.29 10.51
N PRO A 524 -9.08 -22.52 10.00
CA PRO A 524 -7.92 -23.40 10.25
C PRO A 524 -6.57 -22.75 9.95
N GLU A 525 -6.51 -21.87 8.96
CA GLU A 525 -5.31 -21.13 8.59
C GLU A 525 -4.79 -20.26 9.74
N ILE A 526 -5.67 -19.63 10.54
CA ILE A 526 -5.27 -18.80 11.67
C ILE A 526 -4.60 -19.64 12.76
N TYR A 527 -5.14 -20.82 13.05
CA TYR A 527 -4.53 -21.76 13.99
C TYR A 527 -3.17 -22.26 13.50
N SER A 528 -3.01 -22.50 12.19
CA SER A 528 -1.71 -22.89 11.63
C SER A 528 -0.65 -21.79 11.78
N GLN A 529 -1.05 -20.51 11.69
CA GLN A 529 -0.17 -19.36 11.87
C GLN A 529 0.23 -19.15 13.34
N LEU A 530 -0.65 -19.48 14.30
CA LEU A 530 -0.34 -19.48 15.73
C LEU A 530 0.59 -20.65 16.14
N LEU A 531 0.36 -21.84 15.57
CA LEU A 531 1.16 -23.03 15.91
C LEU A 531 2.57 -22.99 15.32
N TYR A 532 2.75 -22.41 14.12
CA TYR A 532 4.06 -22.32 13.49
C TYR A 532 5.16 -21.70 14.39
N PRO A 533 5.01 -20.48 14.96
CA PRO A 533 6.02 -19.89 15.83
C PRO A 533 6.18 -20.66 17.15
N LEU A 534 5.13 -21.29 17.68
CA LEU A 534 5.24 -22.15 18.87
C LEU A 534 6.06 -23.42 18.60
N LEU A 535 6.05 -23.93 17.37
CA LEU A 535 6.90 -25.05 16.95
C LEU A 535 8.33 -24.59 16.64
N ALA A 536 8.51 -23.43 16.01
CA ALA A 536 9.81 -22.88 15.64
C ALA A 536 10.60 -22.32 16.84
N GLY A 537 9.91 -21.71 17.81
CA GLY A 537 10.50 -21.10 19.01
C GLY A 537 11.16 -22.10 19.95
N GLY A 538 10.79 -23.39 19.86
CA GLY A 538 11.45 -24.47 20.61
C GLY A 538 12.88 -24.77 20.17
N GLN A 539 13.40 -24.15 19.11
CA GLN A 539 14.74 -24.42 18.56
C GLN A 539 15.65 -23.20 18.35
N ARG A 540 15.13 -21.95 18.34
CA ARG A 540 15.91 -20.74 17.98
C ARG A 540 16.56 -19.98 19.14
N GLY A 541 16.29 -20.36 20.39
CA GLY A 541 17.01 -19.85 21.56
C GLY A 541 17.55 -21.03 22.35
N GLY A 542 18.80 -20.97 22.81
CA GLY A 542 19.41 -21.95 23.71
C GLY A 542 18.73 -22.07 25.08
N ASP A 543 17.50 -21.57 25.21
CA ASP A 543 16.64 -21.79 26.37
C ASP A 543 16.01 -23.17 26.23
N LYS A 544 16.43 -24.05 27.14
CA LYS A 544 15.74 -25.31 27.44
C LYS A 544 14.24 -25.04 27.43
N SER A 545 13.53 -25.67 26.50
CA SER A 545 12.06 -25.66 26.34
C SER A 545 11.34 -25.11 27.57
N SER A 546 10.93 -23.84 27.56
CA SER A 546 10.11 -23.34 28.66
C SER A 546 8.79 -24.11 28.63
N ASP A 547 8.39 -24.69 29.76
CA ASP A 547 7.16 -25.48 29.86
C ASP A 547 5.92 -24.68 29.39
N ALA A 548 5.96 -23.35 29.51
CA ALA A 548 4.94 -22.43 29.04
C ALA A 548 4.64 -22.57 27.52
N SER A 549 5.67 -22.69 26.68
CA SER A 549 5.50 -22.85 25.23
C SER A 549 4.76 -24.15 24.84
N VAL A 550 4.91 -25.20 25.67
CA VAL A 550 4.23 -26.49 25.49
C VAL A 550 2.76 -26.38 25.88
N PHE A 551 2.44 -25.66 26.96
CA PHE A 551 1.06 -25.41 27.38
C PHE A 551 0.30 -24.54 26.39
N ASP A 552 0.90 -23.44 25.92
CA ASP A 552 0.30 -22.57 24.91
C ASP A 552 0.01 -23.35 23.62
N ARG A 553 0.95 -24.20 23.18
CA ARG A 553 0.72 -25.09 22.04
C ARG A 553 -0.47 -26.01 22.27
N LEU A 554 -0.51 -26.74 23.39
CA LEU A 554 -1.62 -27.65 23.70
C LEU A 554 -2.96 -26.90 23.80
N GLU A 555 -2.96 -25.67 24.30
CA GLU A 555 -4.14 -24.81 24.34
C GLU A 555 -4.64 -24.52 22.92
N VAL A 556 -3.78 -24.03 22.02
CA VAL A 556 -4.15 -23.76 20.62
C VAL A 556 -4.70 -25.01 19.93
N GLU A 557 -4.09 -26.17 20.18
CA GLU A 557 -4.53 -27.46 19.64
C GLU A 557 -5.93 -27.85 20.14
N ARG A 558 -6.19 -27.74 21.45
CA ARG A 558 -7.50 -28.00 22.05
C ARG A 558 -8.56 -27.03 21.52
N CYS A 559 -8.20 -25.76 21.34
CA CYS A 559 -9.09 -24.75 20.79
C CYS A 559 -9.48 -25.06 19.34
N PHE A 560 -8.50 -25.48 18.54
CA PHE A 560 -8.76 -25.95 17.18
C PHE A 560 -9.70 -27.15 17.16
N ASP A 561 -9.44 -28.19 17.97
CA ASP A 561 -10.24 -29.41 18.01
C ASP A 561 -11.70 -29.14 18.43
N LYS A 562 -11.91 -28.15 19.29
CA LYS A 562 -13.25 -27.69 19.69
C LYS A 562 -14.02 -27.04 18.53
N GLN A 563 -13.36 -26.26 17.67
CA GLN A 563 -14.02 -25.57 16.54
C GLN A 563 -14.07 -26.40 15.24
N HIS A 564 -13.09 -27.28 15.03
CA HIS A 564 -12.88 -28.08 13.81
C HIS A 564 -12.56 -29.54 14.16
N PRO A 565 -13.53 -30.29 14.71
CA PRO A 565 -13.31 -31.68 15.10
C PRO A 565 -12.86 -32.51 13.90
N SER A 566 -11.93 -33.44 14.11
CA SER A 566 -11.36 -34.36 13.11
C SER A 566 -10.54 -33.73 11.96
N GLN A 567 -10.27 -32.41 11.98
CA GLN A 567 -9.49 -31.74 10.93
C GLN A 567 -8.00 -31.60 11.25
N ARG A 568 -7.49 -32.40 12.19
CA ARG A 568 -6.13 -32.32 12.71
C ARG A 568 -5.04 -32.55 11.65
N THR A 569 -5.28 -33.50 10.74
CA THR A 569 -4.43 -33.76 9.58
C THR A 569 -4.36 -32.58 8.62
N TYR A 570 -5.49 -31.90 8.42
CA TYR A 570 -5.54 -30.70 7.59
C TYR A 570 -4.72 -29.56 8.21
N LEU A 571 -4.83 -29.34 9.53
CA LEU A 571 -4.02 -28.36 10.25
C LEU A 571 -2.52 -28.62 10.11
N ASN A 572 -2.07 -29.86 10.33
CA ASN A 572 -0.66 -30.23 10.15
C ASN A 572 -0.20 -29.99 8.70
N SER A 573 -1.05 -30.26 7.72
CA SER A 573 -0.75 -30.00 6.30
C SER A 573 -0.58 -28.51 5.98
N LEU A 574 -1.29 -27.63 6.69
CA LEU A 574 -1.14 -26.17 6.58
C LEU A 574 0.17 -25.71 7.20
N ILE A 575 0.57 -26.27 8.35
CA ILE A 575 1.86 -25.96 8.98
C ILE A 575 3.02 -26.35 8.05
N VAL A 576 2.98 -27.55 7.46
CA VAL A 576 3.99 -27.98 6.47
C VAL A 576 4.04 -27.02 5.26
N ASN A 577 2.91 -26.45 4.85
CA ASN A 577 2.87 -25.44 3.79
C ASN A 577 3.58 -24.13 4.19
N ILE A 578 3.44 -23.71 5.45
CA ILE A 578 4.15 -22.54 5.99
C ILE A 578 5.66 -22.82 6.04
N CYS A 579 6.06 -23.98 6.56
CA CYS A 579 7.48 -24.38 6.59
C CYS A 579 8.10 -24.43 5.18
N GLN A 580 7.36 -24.93 4.19
CA GLN A 580 7.81 -24.90 2.79
C GLN A 580 8.01 -23.48 2.26
N THR A 581 7.11 -22.57 2.62
CA THR A 581 7.17 -21.18 2.13
C THR A 581 8.34 -20.43 2.76
N ASN A 582 8.68 -20.75 4.02
CA ASN A 582 9.77 -20.14 4.76
C ASN A 582 11.11 -20.89 4.61
N ASP A 583 11.16 -21.97 3.82
CA ASP A 583 12.30 -22.88 3.70
C ASP A 583 12.85 -23.35 5.09
N ASP A 584 11.93 -23.60 6.04
CA ASP A 584 12.23 -23.97 7.43
C ASP A 584 12.13 -25.48 7.64
N LEU A 585 13.22 -26.20 7.35
CA LEU A 585 13.30 -27.65 7.51
C LEU A 585 13.17 -28.10 8.97
N SER A 586 13.77 -27.35 9.90
CA SER A 586 13.84 -27.70 11.32
C SER A 586 12.45 -27.83 11.96
N THR A 587 11.64 -26.78 11.84
CA THR A 587 10.24 -26.77 12.28
C THR A 587 9.39 -27.80 11.53
N MET A 588 9.69 -28.05 10.25
CA MET A 588 8.99 -29.08 9.48
C MET A 588 9.21 -30.48 10.07
N LEU A 589 10.45 -30.83 10.47
CA LEU A 589 10.74 -32.12 11.09
C LEU A 589 9.99 -32.29 12.41
N VAL A 590 9.97 -31.26 13.26
CA VAL A 590 9.19 -31.27 14.52
C VAL A 590 7.70 -31.51 14.25
N CYS A 591 7.15 -30.89 13.21
CA CYS A 591 5.75 -31.11 12.82
C CYS A 591 5.49 -32.56 12.37
N LEU A 592 6.43 -33.17 11.63
CA LEU A 592 6.30 -34.53 11.13
C LEU A 592 6.48 -35.58 12.23
N ASP A 593 7.44 -35.39 13.14
CA ASP A 593 7.62 -36.26 14.31
C ASP A 593 6.34 -36.29 15.16
N ARG A 594 5.69 -35.13 15.35
CA ARG A 594 4.40 -35.03 16.03
C ARG A 594 3.27 -35.68 15.26
N TRP A 595 3.20 -35.52 13.94
CA TRP A 595 2.19 -36.16 13.10
C TRP A 595 2.25 -37.69 13.29
N GLN A 596 3.45 -38.26 13.24
CA GLN A 596 3.68 -39.69 13.46
C GLN A 596 3.31 -40.09 14.90
N GLY A 597 3.83 -39.39 15.91
CA GLY A 597 3.54 -39.68 17.32
C GLY A 597 2.07 -39.56 17.72
N GLN A 598 1.27 -38.78 17.00
CA GLN A 598 -0.18 -38.64 17.21
C GLN A 598 -1.01 -39.77 16.56
N GLY A 599 -0.39 -40.67 15.79
CA GLY A 599 -1.09 -41.77 15.12
C GLY A 599 -2.11 -41.31 14.06
N HIS A 600 -1.85 -40.15 13.43
CA HIS A 600 -2.74 -39.62 12.39
C HIS A 600 -2.61 -40.38 11.06
N PRO A 601 -3.63 -40.34 10.20
CA PRO A 601 -3.57 -40.89 8.85
C PRO A 601 -2.33 -40.43 8.06
N PRO A 602 -1.84 -41.25 7.12
CA PRO A 602 -0.67 -40.93 6.34
C PRO A 602 -0.86 -39.67 5.50
N MET A 603 0.24 -38.98 5.24
CA MET A 603 0.28 -37.75 4.46
C MET A 603 -0.26 -37.98 3.05
N SER A 604 -1.02 -37.01 2.55
CA SER A 604 -1.39 -37.00 1.14
C SER A 604 -0.16 -36.84 0.24
N ARG A 605 -0.23 -37.36 -1.00
CA ARG A 605 0.81 -37.17 -2.02
C ARG A 605 1.23 -35.70 -2.19
N ARG A 606 0.29 -34.76 -2.05
CA ARG A 606 0.57 -33.32 -2.13
C ARG A 606 1.49 -32.86 -1.01
N VAL A 607 1.28 -33.31 0.23
CA VAL A 607 2.14 -32.97 1.37
C VAL A 607 3.52 -33.62 1.21
N THR A 608 3.59 -34.90 0.83
CA THR A 608 4.85 -35.61 0.56
C THR A 608 5.70 -34.91 -0.50
N LYS A 609 5.08 -34.45 -1.61
CA LYS A 609 5.76 -33.66 -2.64
C LYS A 609 6.41 -32.38 -2.09
N ARG A 610 5.72 -31.67 -1.19
CA ARG A 610 6.20 -30.42 -0.58
C ARG A 610 7.39 -30.67 0.33
N VAL A 611 7.31 -31.70 1.17
CA VAL A 611 8.43 -32.09 2.04
C VAL A 611 9.67 -32.42 1.20
N PHE A 612 9.50 -33.20 0.13
CA PHE A 612 10.58 -33.48 -0.82
C PHE A 612 11.13 -32.22 -1.51
N GLU A 613 10.32 -31.18 -1.73
CA GLU A 613 10.80 -29.90 -2.30
C GLU A 613 11.67 -29.13 -1.31
N VAL A 614 11.30 -29.11 -0.03
CA VAL A 614 12.10 -28.46 1.03
C VAL A 614 13.43 -29.19 1.22
N ILE A 615 13.41 -30.53 1.27
CA ILE A 615 14.63 -31.34 1.36
C ILE A 615 15.54 -31.05 0.16
N ALA A 616 15.01 -31.06 -1.06
CA ALA A 616 15.78 -30.76 -2.27
C ALA A 616 16.46 -29.38 -2.20
N LYS A 617 15.71 -28.36 -1.81
CA LYS A 617 16.24 -27.00 -1.66
C LYS A 617 17.32 -26.92 -0.59
N GLN A 618 17.15 -27.57 0.55
CA GLN A 618 18.14 -27.58 1.62
C GLN A 618 19.45 -28.24 1.18
N ILE A 619 19.38 -29.38 0.46
CA ILE A 619 20.58 -30.02 -0.13
C ILE A 619 21.27 -29.05 -1.09
N GLN A 620 20.50 -28.37 -1.94
CA GLN A 620 21.06 -27.42 -2.91
C GLN A 620 21.74 -26.23 -2.23
N GLN A 621 21.13 -25.66 -1.19
CA GLN A 621 21.70 -24.54 -0.42
C GLN A 621 23.00 -24.95 0.29
N LEU A 622 23.01 -26.10 0.97
CA LEU A 622 24.21 -26.59 1.67
C LEU A 622 25.37 -26.86 0.71
N ARG A 623 25.09 -27.38 -0.49
CA ARG A 623 26.09 -27.57 -1.55
C ARG A 623 26.64 -26.27 -2.13
N GLN A 624 25.83 -25.22 -2.20
CA GLN A 624 26.26 -23.90 -2.68
C GLN A 624 27.12 -23.16 -1.66
N GLN A 625 26.97 -23.46 -0.36
CA GLN A 625 27.75 -22.87 0.72
C GLN A 625 29.08 -23.60 0.98
N SER A 626 29.20 -24.87 0.57
CA SER A 626 30.45 -25.62 0.64
C SER A 626 31.33 -25.33 -0.58
N ASP A 627 32.34 -24.47 -0.44
CA ASP A 627 33.34 -24.18 -1.49
C ASP A 627 34.21 -25.40 -1.84
N GLU A 628 34.26 -26.42 -0.97
CA GLU A 628 34.93 -27.69 -1.23
C GLU A 628 33.91 -28.77 -1.61
N VAL A 629 33.73 -28.98 -2.91
CA VAL A 629 32.97 -30.11 -3.44
C VAL A 629 33.76 -31.40 -3.15
N THR A 630 33.59 -31.96 -1.94
CA THR A 630 33.86 -33.38 -1.70
C THR A 630 32.60 -34.17 -2.04
N PRO A 631 32.60 -34.96 -3.13
CA PRO A 631 31.46 -35.81 -3.47
C PRO A 631 31.37 -36.96 -2.46
N GLY A 632 30.56 -36.79 -1.41
CA GLY A 632 30.30 -37.88 -0.46
C GLY A 632 29.88 -37.50 0.96
N THR A 633 29.91 -36.23 1.35
CA THR A 633 29.50 -35.82 2.71
C THR A 633 27.98 -35.90 2.86
N ALA A 634 27.54 -36.84 3.69
CA ALA A 634 26.16 -36.92 4.17
C ALA A 634 25.88 -35.70 5.06
N PHE A 635 25.06 -34.76 4.59
CA PHE A 635 24.62 -33.64 5.42
C PHE A 635 23.71 -34.16 6.54
N ILE A 636 24.04 -33.84 7.79
CA ILE A 636 23.20 -34.17 8.96
C ILE A 636 22.57 -32.87 9.45
N VAL A 637 21.24 -32.84 9.54
CA VAL A 637 20.47 -31.72 10.11
C VAL A 637 19.53 -32.28 11.15
N ASP A 638 19.56 -31.73 12.38
CA ASP A 638 18.76 -32.18 13.53
C ASP A 638 18.80 -33.70 13.76
N GLY A 639 20.01 -34.28 13.69
CA GLY A 639 20.26 -35.71 13.91
C GLY A 639 19.80 -36.63 12.78
N MET A 640 19.33 -36.09 11.65
CA MET A 640 18.89 -36.85 10.48
C MET A 640 19.83 -36.66 9.29
N GLN A 641 20.22 -37.77 8.65
CA GLN A 641 20.86 -37.70 7.34
C GLN A 641 19.88 -37.14 6.32
N LEU A 642 20.28 -36.10 5.61
CA LEU A 642 19.43 -35.36 4.68
C LEU A 642 19.38 -36.08 3.32
N SER A 643 18.69 -37.22 3.29
CA SER A 643 18.40 -38.01 2.08
C SER A 643 16.92 -38.41 2.02
N TYR A 644 16.42 -38.67 0.80
CA TYR A 644 15.04 -39.11 0.61
C TYR A 644 14.78 -40.48 1.26
N LEU A 645 15.78 -41.37 1.27
CA LEU A 645 15.67 -42.69 1.92
C LEU A 645 15.59 -42.57 3.44
N ALA A 646 16.49 -41.79 4.05
CA ALA A 646 16.48 -41.55 5.49
C ALA A 646 15.14 -40.94 5.94
N PHE A 647 14.58 -40.05 5.12
CA PHE A 647 13.25 -39.49 5.35
C PHE A 647 12.15 -40.55 5.32
N MET A 648 12.09 -41.36 4.27
CA MET A 648 11.07 -42.40 4.13
C MET A 648 11.16 -43.47 5.23
N LEU A 649 12.37 -43.77 5.70
CA LEU A 649 12.60 -44.71 6.81
C LEU A 649 12.17 -44.13 8.16
N ARG A 650 12.54 -42.88 8.47
CA ARG A 650 12.16 -42.21 9.74
C ARG A 650 10.65 -42.03 9.86
N TYR A 651 9.99 -41.64 8.77
CA TYR A 651 8.57 -41.28 8.73
C TYR A 651 7.68 -42.36 8.09
N ARG A 652 8.08 -43.64 8.21
CA ARG A 652 7.43 -44.78 7.54
C ARG A 652 5.95 -44.94 7.86
N GLU A 653 5.48 -44.44 9.01
CA GLU A 653 4.10 -44.60 9.47
C GLU A 653 3.18 -43.52 8.86
N ILE A 654 3.76 -42.39 8.45
CA ILE A 654 3.02 -41.26 7.87
C ILE A 654 3.33 -41.04 6.39
N VAL A 655 4.28 -41.77 5.81
CA VAL A 655 4.59 -41.76 4.37
C VAL A 655 4.00 -43.02 3.71
N THR A 656 3.21 -42.84 2.66
CA THR A 656 2.74 -43.97 1.84
C THR A 656 3.85 -44.50 0.93
N TRP A 657 4.16 -45.79 1.05
CA TRP A 657 5.12 -46.50 0.20
C TRP A 657 4.48 -46.94 -1.12
N ASP A 658 3.99 -45.99 -1.91
CA ASP A 658 3.41 -46.25 -3.23
C ASP A 658 4.44 -46.01 -4.35
N ALA A 659 4.19 -46.60 -5.53
CA ALA A 659 5.04 -46.44 -6.71
C ALA A 659 5.32 -44.97 -7.03
N TRP A 660 4.34 -44.09 -6.83
CA TRP A 660 4.49 -42.65 -7.05
C TRP A 660 5.49 -42.00 -6.08
N THR A 661 5.45 -42.32 -4.79
CA THR A 661 6.35 -41.75 -3.78
C THR A 661 7.78 -42.24 -4.02
N ILE A 662 7.94 -43.53 -4.30
CA ILE A 662 9.25 -44.15 -4.58
C ILE A 662 9.84 -43.60 -5.88
N GLU A 663 9.06 -43.54 -6.97
CA GLU A 663 9.50 -42.97 -8.25
C GLU A 663 9.94 -41.52 -8.08
N ARG A 664 9.16 -40.70 -7.36
CA ARG A 664 9.49 -39.29 -7.14
C ARG A 664 10.74 -39.11 -6.28
N ALA A 665 10.94 -39.96 -5.27
CA ALA A 665 12.16 -40.00 -4.49
C ALA A 665 13.36 -40.36 -5.37
N ILE A 666 13.25 -41.40 -6.22
CA ILE A 666 14.31 -41.80 -7.16
C ILE A 666 14.62 -40.69 -8.18
N VAL A 667 13.59 -40.14 -8.84
CA VAL A 667 13.75 -39.09 -9.87
C VAL A 667 14.40 -37.84 -9.29
N ARG A 668 14.05 -37.45 -8.05
CA ARG A 668 14.67 -36.30 -7.37
C ARG A 668 16.03 -36.63 -6.74
N ALA A 669 16.28 -37.89 -6.36
CA ALA A 669 17.58 -38.35 -5.88
C ALA A 669 18.63 -38.42 -7.00
N ARG A 670 18.24 -38.47 -8.28
CA ARG A 670 19.17 -38.39 -9.43
C ARG A 670 20.00 -37.09 -9.48
N THR A 671 19.63 -36.05 -8.72
CA THR A 671 20.46 -34.86 -8.52
C THR A 671 21.25 -34.86 -7.20
N SER A 672 20.96 -35.78 -6.27
CA SER A 672 21.64 -35.95 -4.97
C SER A 672 21.00 -37.04 -4.09
N GLY A 673 21.77 -38.09 -3.75
CA GLY A 673 21.62 -38.92 -2.55
C GLY A 673 20.28 -39.66 -2.37
N LEU A 674 20.21 -40.88 -2.92
CA LEU A 674 19.31 -41.91 -2.42
C LEU A 674 19.93 -42.50 -1.15
#